data_AF-A0A2G2QFX0-F1
#
_entry.id   AF-A0A2G2QFX0-F1
#
_cell.length_a   1.000
_cell.length_b   1.000
_cell.length_c   1.000
_cell.angle_alpha   90.00
_cell.angle_beta   90.00
_cell.angle_gamma   90.00
#
_symmetry.space_group_name_H-M   'P 1'
#
loop_
_entity.id
_entity.type
_entity.pdbx_description
1 polymer ?
#
loop_
_entity_poly.entity_id
_entity_poly.type
_entity_poly.pdbx_seq_one_letter_code
_entity_poly.pdbx_strand_id
1 'polypeptide(L)'
;MNNITKLLIGSTFAFFTATSHGEKLSGNAQLDSITVTATRSERNIDQVSRSVSIVSQETIERRRASDVPRLLREHPGISEASNGGLAGQLIIRGFSTQGFRAPLFVDGDRFRGRNTIEYSLFNPEQIERVEVIRGPASSLYGTDSFAGVINIITKRHSGDVTGPFQFTDNSLSFDYATVNDLFGGRLQLGGAGNGFDILLGANLRKAGNFDSPAGEIPNSGFDAPSFDLRAGYTFSPGQRLELSGRYSDIERERAGGQFAAPGAANGPGIRQRLMTDKSFKEKYLRFAYTGESLFSGRLRDVEASLYWRDLYTHVNVIPDARNPTTFVDVFVVGPTVIGGRLKGVHDINDILAITFGSDWYYEDRDGTQRSVKGKPRSQRDPDTDQFNIGVYGLAEFQATDTLKLSGSLRYDHIRTRLDVGFITDPDSLDLLAQSGETIKNNPVTGSVGMVWNMTDHAILFGNVSTSFRTSSVTELAAIGKGVNSVFRVPNLDIKPEKGINHEIGLRLRYDHWQADITGFYNDLEDLIERNAPVTFNGNPAVQIQNIGEAEVYGVEMQMGWSPTEDWYLSTNATYTRGNDKITDTPLSQIMPWNGFLSARWEPVQHGFYLESTLEWALNKDRFNPEQERRTNGYSVFNLYAGFYLDEMWPGLFNGVTVRLAIENLFDKEYRLPAGVEDIKFPVSPSNPLIEPGRNVMIGLNIKF
;
A
#
# COMPACT_ATOMS: atom_id res chain seq x y z
N MET A 1 81.11 -21.74 14.16
CA MET A 1 79.70 -22.12 14.38
C MET A 1 78.84 -21.10 13.67
N ASN A 2 77.83 -21.57 12.93
CA ASN A 2 77.36 -21.03 11.64
C ASN A 2 76.42 -19.80 11.71
N ASN A 3 76.76 -18.77 10.93
CA ASN A 3 76.05 -18.19 9.76
C ASN A 3 74.51 -17.98 9.68
N ILE A 4 74.14 -16.70 9.41
CA ILE A 4 73.30 -16.11 8.32
C ILE A 4 71.75 -16.39 8.22
N THR A 5 71.00 -15.28 8.01
CA THR A 5 69.90 -15.00 7.02
C THR A 5 68.41 -14.86 7.41
N LYS A 6 67.79 -13.82 6.81
CA LYS A 6 66.37 -13.41 6.64
C LYS A 6 65.35 -14.53 6.35
N LEU A 7 64.05 -14.32 6.67
CA LEU A 7 62.93 -14.24 5.70
C LEU A 7 61.54 -13.92 6.33
N LEU A 8 60.73 -13.13 5.61
CA LEU A 8 59.25 -13.07 5.66
C LEU A 8 58.64 -14.41 5.22
N ILE A 9 57.60 -14.93 5.91
CA ILE A 9 56.44 -15.71 5.39
C ILE A 9 55.35 -15.59 6.50
N GLY A 10 54.15 -15.02 6.32
CA GLY A 10 53.06 -15.56 5.51
C GLY A 10 52.18 -16.48 6.37
N SER A 11 51.19 -15.95 7.09
CA SER A 11 50.18 -16.76 7.80
C SER A 11 48.91 -16.83 6.95
N THR A 12 48.84 -17.91 6.20
CA THR A 12 47.73 -18.43 5.41
C THR A 12 46.47 -18.61 6.28
N PHE A 13 45.40 -17.86 5.99
CA PHE A 13 44.05 -18.29 6.36
C PHE A 13 43.58 -19.27 5.27
N ALA A 14 43.45 -20.54 5.65
CA ALA A 14 42.92 -21.57 4.78
C ALA A 14 41.43 -21.28 4.52
N PHE A 15 41.09 -20.93 3.28
CA PHE A 15 39.73 -21.01 2.77
C PHE A 15 39.31 -22.48 2.76
N PHE A 16 38.38 -22.86 3.64
CA PHE A 16 37.57 -24.04 3.41
C PHE A 16 36.63 -23.72 2.24
N THR A 17 36.89 -24.35 1.09
CA THR A 17 35.91 -24.51 0.01
C THR A 17 34.76 -25.35 0.57
N ALA A 18 33.71 -24.69 1.07
CA ALA A 18 32.44 -25.35 1.32
C ALA A 18 31.81 -25.65 -0.05
N THR A 19 31.82 -26.93 -0.42
CA THR A 19 30.96 -27.45 -1.48
C THR A 19 29.52 -27.20 -1.06
N SER A 20 28.76 -26.50 -1.90
CA SER A 20 27.34 -26.19 -1.69
C SER A 20 26.51 -27.47 -1.67
N HIS A 21 26.37 -28.07 -0.49
CA HIS A 21 25.20 -28.84 -0.12
C HIS A 21 24.28 -27.88 0.62
N GLY A 22 23.07 -27.70 0.11
CA GLY A 22 22.06 -26.85 0.73
C GLY A 22 21.75 -27.35 2.14
N GLU A 23 22.24 -26.66 3.15
CA GLU A 23 21.62 -26.67 4.46
C GLU A 23 20.32 -25.88 4.33
N LYS A 24 19.22 -26.63 4.35
CA LYS A 24 17.87 -26.09 4.48
C LYS A 24 17.80 -25.17 5.70
N LEU A 25 17.14 -24.03 5.49
CA LEU A 25 16.35 -23.34 6.49
C LEU A 25 15.44 -24.38 7.17
N SER A 26 15.88 -24.95 8.29
CA SER A 26 14.98 -25.68 9.16
C SER A 26 13.92 -24.70 9.63
N GLY A 27 12.65 -25.08 9.52
CA GLY A 27 11.47 -24.31 9.93
C GLY A 27 11.35 -24.07 11.45
N ASN A 28 12.43 -23.63 12.08
CA ASN A 28 12.46 -22.86 13.32
C ASN A 28 13.29 -21.62 13.02
N ALA A 29 12.72 -20.67 12.28
CA ALA A 29 13.16 -19.29 12.45
C ALA A 29 12.90 -18.97 13.92
N GLN A 30 13.95 -19.00 14.74
CA GLN A 30 14.06 -18.11 15.87
C GLN A 30 13.65 -16.74 15.34
N LEU A 31 12.37 -16.36 15.50
CA LEU A 31 11.69 -15.21 14.92
C LEU A 31 12.68 -14.24 14.28
N ASP A 32 13.06 -14.50 13.02
CA ASP A 32 14.11 -13.73 12.36
C ASP A 32 13.70 -12.27 12.54
N SER A 33 14.62 -11.46 13.06
CA SER A 33 14.34 -10.06 13.36
C SER A 33 13.75 -9.42 12.11
N ILE A 34 12.42 -9.26 12.06
CA ILE A 34 11.81 -8.73 10.84
C ILE A 34 12.14 -7.26 10.84
N THR A 35 12.99 -6.92 9.90
CA THR A 35 13.56 -5.60 9.83
C THR A 35 12.72 -4.76 8.89
N VAL A 36 12.28 -3.60 9.37
CA VAL A 36 11.43 -2.68 8.63
C VAL A 36 12.22 -1.46 8.21
N THR A 37 12.00 -1.02 6.98
CA THR A 37 12.60 0.21 6.44
C THR A 37 11.64 1.39 6.50
N ALA A 38 10.34 1.10 6.65
CA ALA A 38 9.28 2.08 6.84
C ALA A 38 9.49 2.98 8.07
N THR A 39 10.40 2.69 8.99
CA THR A 39 10.74 3.61 10.10
C THR A 39 11.83 4.63 9.75
N ARG A 40 12.25 4.73 8.48
CA ARG A 40 13.42 5.51 8.01
C ARG A 40 14.76 5.08 8.62
N SER A 41 14.77 3.99 9.35
CA SER A 41 15.95 3.32 9.87
C SER A 41 15.67 1.83 9.82
N GLU A 42 16.61 1.06 9.31
CA GLU A 42 16.52 -0.39 9.28
C GLU A 42 16.51 -0.92 10.74
N ARG A 43 15.36 -1.40 11.20
CA ARG A 43 15.14 -1.79 12.61
C ARG A 43 14.29 -3.05 12.72
N ASN A 44 14.61 -3.89 13.71
CA ASN A 44 13.72 -4.94 14.16
C ASN A 44 12.38 -4.32 14.63
N ILE A 45 11.26 -4.92 14.25
CA ILE A 45 9.91 -4.53 14.65
C ILE A 45 9.72 -4.38 16.18
N ASP A 46 10.45 -5.12 16.99
CA ASP A 46 10.38 -5.04 18.45
C ASP A 46 11.00 -3.77 19.00
N GLN A 47 11.84 -3.10 18.21
CA GLN A 47 12.57 -1.89 18.58
C GLN A 47 11.92 -0.61 18.04
N VAL A 48 10.74 -0.69 17.41
CA VAL A 48 10.01 0.48 16.92
C VAL A 48 8.91 0.90 17.90
N SER A 49 8.69 2.20 18.10
CA SER A 49 7.68 2.70 19.05
C SER A 49 6.26 2.75 18.47
N ARG A 50 5.97 2.04 17.38
CA ARG A 50 4.71 2.12 16.62
C ARG A 50 4.22 0.74 16.18
N SER A 51 2.94 0.63 15.85
CA SER A 51 2.38 -0.59 15.26
C SER A 51 2.77 -0.73 13.80
N VAL A 52 3.33 -1.89 13.44
CA VAL A 52 3.71 -2.22 12.06
C VAL A 52 3.08 -3.55 11.66
N SER A 53 2.70 -3.67 10.39
CA SER A 53 2.24 -4.91 9.77
C SER A 53 3.09 -5.21 8.56
N ILE A 54 3.39 -6.49 8.33
CA ILE A 54 4.28 -6.92 7.25
C ILE A 54 3.61 -8.09 6.53
N VAL A 55 3.41 -7.92 5.23
CA VAL A 55 3.06 -9.01 4.33
C VAL A 55 4.37 -9.56 3.77
N SER A 56 4.75 -10.77 4.20
CA SER A 56 5.99 -11.43 3.74
C SER A 56 5.85 -11.99 2.33
N GLN A 57 6.98 -12.15 1.62
CA GLN A 57 7.03 -12.81 0.31
C GLN A 57 6.34 -14.18 0.35
N GLU A 58 6.63 -14.94 1.40
CA GLU A 58 6.08 -16.28 1.62
C GLU A 58 4.55 -16.26 1.69
N THR A 59 3.97 -15.26 2.38
CA THR A 59 2.52 -15.06 2.44
C THR A 59 1.95 -14.68 1.07
N ILE A 60 2.61 -13.77 0.35
CA ILE A 60 2.22 -13.35 -1.02
C ILE A 60 2.16 -14.58 -1.94
N GLU A 61 3.20 -15.42 -1.90
CA GLU A 61 3.31 -16.61 -2.73
C GLU A 61 2.29 -17.70 -2.38
N ARG A 62 1.99 -17.89 -1.09
CA ARG A 62 0.97 -18.85 -0.62
C ARG A 62 -0.44 -18.43 -1.01
N ARG A 63 -0.80 -17.15 -0.80
CA ARG A 63 -2.15 -16.64 -1.02
C ARG A 63 -2.49 -16.51 -2.50
N ARG A 64 -1.50 -16.19 -3.36
CA ARG A 64 -1.72 -15.90 -4.79
C ARG A 64 -2.85 -14.87 -5.01
N ALA A 65 -2.97 -13.91 -4.09
CA ALA A 65 -4.07 -12.95 -4.09
C ALA A 65 -4.12 -12.15 -5.40
N SER A 66 -5.32 -11.69 -5.75
CA SER A 66 -5.54 -10.95 -6.99
C SER A 66 -4.89 -9.57 -7.00
N ASP A 67 -4.69 -8.94 -5.85
CA ASP A 67 -4.05 -7.65 -5.70
C ASP A 67 -3.52 -7.41 -4.28
N VAL A 68 -2.81 -6.30 -4.10
CA VAL A 68 -2.21 -5.89 -2.82
C VAL A 68 -3.25 -5.60 -1.73
N PRO A 69 -4.39 -4.92 -2.00
CA PRO A 69 -5.39 -4.65 -0.97
C PRO A 69 -5.95 -5.91 -0.31
N ARG A 70 -6.21 -6.97 -1.10
CA ARG A 70 -6.68 -8.25 -0.57
C ARG A 70 -5.66 -8.93 0.36
N LEU A 71 -4.36 -8.81 0.07
CA LEU A 71 -3.31 -9.31 0.98
C LEU A 71 -3.29 -8.54 2.31
N LEU A 72 -3.48 -7.23 2.25
CA LEU A 72 -3.36 -6.36 3.40
C LEU A 72 -4.55 -6.44 4.36
N ARG A 73 -5.74 -6.80 3.86
CA ARG A 73 -6.95 -6.94 4.70
C ARG A 73 -6.86 -8.09 5.71
N GLU A 74 -5.91 -9.01 5.56
CA GLU A 74 -5.64 -10.07 6.55
C GLU A 74 -4.95 -9.54 7.82
N HIS A 75 -4.52 -8.28 7.86
CA HIS A 75 -3.80 -7.68 8.99
C HIS A 75 -4.69 -6.81 9.90
N PRO A 76 -4.37 -6.69 11.20
CA PRO A 76 -5.18 -5.91 12.13
C PRO A 76 -5.28 -4.43 11.74
N GLY A 77 -6.47 -3.84 11.92
CA GLY A 77 -6.72 -2.42 11.63
C GLY A 77 -6.75 -2.05 10.15
N ILE A 78 -6.66 -3.01 9.24
CA ILE A 78 -6.70 -2.80 7.80
C ILE A 78 -7.91 -3.52 7.20
N SER A 79 -8.71 -2.81 6.43
CA SER A 79 -9.80 -3.39 5.64
C SER A 79 -9.81 -2.83 4.23
N GLU A 80 -10.69 -3.39 3.39
CA GLU A 80 -10.76 -3.08 1.97
C GLU A 80 -12.15 -2.56 1.59
N ALA A 81 -12.19 -1.61 0.66
CA ALA A 81 -13.37 -1.31 -0.15
C ALA A 81 -13.06 -1.65 -1.61
N SER A 82 -13.47 -2.84 -2.03
CA SER A 82 -13.31 -3.36 -3.39
C SER A 82 -14.16 -2.56 -4.39
N ASN A 83 -13.73 -2.52 -5.66
CA ASN A 83 -14.48 -1.85 -6.72
C ASN A 83 -14.59 -2.64 -8.03
N GLY A 84 -14.20 -3.92 -8.03
CA GLY A 84 -14.19 -4.83 -9.18
C GLY A 84 -13.37 -6.08 -8.88
N GLY A 85 -12.96 -6.83 -9.92
CA GLY A 85 -12.04 -7.96 -9.77
C GLY A 85 -10.57 -7.54 -9.61
N LEU A 86 -10.26 -6.27 -9.87
CA LEU A 86 -8.95 -5.65 -9.65
C LEU A 86 -9.13 -4.22 -9.14
N ALA A 87 -8.35 -3.90 -8.11
CA ALA A 87 -8.33 -2.63 -7.39
C ALA A 87 -9.39 -2.52 -6.28
N GLY A 88 -9.05 -1.64 -5.36
CA GLY A 88 -9.82 -1.34 -4.18
C GLY A 88 -9.09 -0.25 -3.41
N GLN A 89 -9.72 0.19 -2.33
CA GLN A 89 -9.12 1.14 -1.40
C GLN A 89 -8.86 0.44 -0.10
N LEU A 90 -7.79 0.84 0.58
CA LEU A 90 -7.53 0.40 1.93
C LEU A 90 -8.14 1.39 2.91
N ILE A 91 -8.69 0.86 3.98
CA ILE A 91 -9.14 1.62 5.14
C ILE A 91 -8.24 1.20 6.28
N ILE A 92 -7.44 2.13 6.80
CA ILE A 92 -6.54 1.89 7.93
C ILE A 92 -7.07 2.70 9.10
N ARG A 93 -7.42 2.04 10.20
CA ARG A 93 -8.02 2.67 11.40
C ARG A 93 -9.14 3.66 11.01
N GLY A 94 -10.03 3.25 10.11
CA GLY A 94 -11.19 4.05 9.68
C GLY A 94 -10.93 5.11 8.59
N PHE A 95 -9.70 5.27 8.11
CA PHE A 95 -9.39 6.25 7.06
C PHE A 95 -9.11 5.57 5.73
N SER A 96 -9.87 5.94 4.70
CA SER A 96 -9.67 5.47 3.33
C SER A 96 -8.47 6.12 2.64
N THR A 97 -7.71 5.33 1.89
CA THR A 97 -6.65 5.81 0.99
C THR A 97 -7.16 6.76 -0.10
N GLN A 98 -8.45 6.70 -0.47
CA GLN A 98 -9.08 7.63 -1.43
C GLN A 98 -9.06 9.09 -0.98
N GLY A 99 -9.03 9.32 0.33
CA GLY A 99 -8.93 10.66 0.90
C GLY A 99 -7.51 11.25 0.91
N PHE A 100 -6.52 10.55 0.34
CA PHE A 100 -5.10 10.85 0.54
C PHE A 100 -4.74 10.89 2.03
N ARG A 101 -5.21 9.89 2.79
CA ARG A 101 -4.92 9.75 4.23
C ARG A 101 -3.98 8.58 4.56
N ALA A 102 -3.59 7.80 3.57
CA ALA A 102 -2.54 6.78 3.70
C ALA A 102 -1.78 6.70 2.37
N PRO A 103 -0.60 7.32 2.24
CA PRO A 103 0.18 7.31 1.03
C PRO A 103 0.86 5.97 0.79
N LEU A 104 1.04 5.67 -0.50
CA LEU A 104 1.86 4.55 -0.96
C LEU A 104 3.30 5.03 -1.20
N PHE A 105 4.24 4.17 -0.86
CA PHE A 105 5.65 4.27 -1.15
C PHE A 105 6.11 3.01 -1.86
N VAL A 106 7.13 3.14 -2.72
CA VAL A 106 7.77 2.00 -3.37
C VAL A 106 9.27 2.10 -3.19
N ASP A 107 9.87 1.06 -2.60
CA ASP A 107 11.28 1.07 -2.20
C ASP A 107 11.61 2.31 -1.34
N GLY A 108 10.58 2.77 -0.61
CA GLY A 108 10.54 3.95 0.25
C GLY A 108 10.55 5.32 -0.44
N ASP A 109 10.38 5.39 -1.77
CA ASP A 109 10.10 6.65 -2.48
C ASP A 109 8.61 6.89 -2.62
N ARG A 110 8.19 8.16 -2.60
CA ARG A 110 6.77 8.54 -2.62
C ARG A 110 6.13 8.10 -3.94
N PHE A 111 5.03 7.37 -3.83
CA PHE A 111 4.27 6.89 -4.98
C PHE A 111 2.94 7.63 -5.07
N ARG A 112 2.86 8.62 -5.96
CA ARG A 112 1.73 9.56 -6.04
C ARG A 112 1.11 9.65 -7.43
N GLY A 113 -0.22 9.67 -7.50
CA GLY A 113 -0.99 9.77 -8.73
C GLY A 113 -2.50 9.60 -8.53
N ARG A 114 -3.00 8.41 -8.86
CA ARG A 114 -4.42 8.05 -8.75
C ARG A 114 -4.65 7.07 -7.60
N ASN A 115 -4.62 7.58 -6.38
CA ASN A 115 -4.77 6.83 -5.12
C ASN A 115 -5.91 5.80 -5.05
N THR A 116 -7.01 5.98 -5.80
CA THR A 116 -8.11 4.98 -5.88
C THR A 116 -7.74 3.68 -6.58
N ILE A 117 -6.67 3.68 -7.38
CA ILE A 117 -6.27 2.57 -8.25
C ILE A 117 -4.75 2.32 -8.27
N GLU A 118 -3.96 3.04 -7.47
CA GLU A 118 -2.50 2.89 -7.45
C GLU A 118 -2.04 1.46 -7.18
N TYR A 119 -2.75 0.74 -6.32
CA TYR A 119 -2.45 -0.66 -6.00
C TYR A 119 -2.63 -1.62 -7.18
N SER A 120 -3.48 -1.29 -8.16
CA SER A 120 -3.70 -2.17 -9.31
C SER A 120 -2.46 -2.27 -10.20
N LEU A 121 -1.53 -1.31 -10.13
CA LEU A 121 -0.28 -1.29 -10.90
C LEU A 121 0.72 -2.38 -10.45
N PHE A 122 0.46 -3.03 -9.32
CA PHE A 122 1.37 -4.03 -8.79
C PHE A 122 0.81 -5.43 -8.96
N ASN A 123 1.45 -6.23 -9.80
CA ASN A 123 1.36 -7.67 -9.65
C ASN A 123 1.97 -8.08 -8.29
N PRO A 124 1.30 -8.87 -7.45
CA PRO A 124 1.87 -9.35 -6.20
C PRO A 124 3.20 -10.10 -6.36
N GLU A 125 3.43 -10.79 -7.47
CA GLU A 125 4.64 -11.60 -7.67
C GLU A 125 5.96 -10.82 -7.83
N GLN A 126 5.91 -9.52 -8.18
CA GLN A 126 7.10 -8.65 -8.19
C GLN A 126 7.40 -8.03 -6.82
N ILE A 127 6.56 -8.29 -5.81
CA ILE A 127 6.70 -7.74 -4.47
C ILE A 127 7.48 -8.72 -3.60
N GLU A 128 8.49 -8.21 -2.90
CA GLU A 128 9.22 -8.95 -1.87
C GLU A 128 8.44 -8.91 -0.56
N ARG A 129 8.02 -7.71 -0.16
CA ARG A 129 7.17 -7.53 1.02
C ARG A 129 6.40 -6.23 0.96
N VAL A 130 5.35 -6.14 1.75
CA VAL A 130 4.63 -4.89 2.00
C VAL A 130 4.74 -4.55 3.48
N GLU A 131 5.24 -3.36 3.78
CA GLU A 131 5.36 -2.83 5.14
C GLU A 131 4.27 -1.78 5.35
N VAL A 132 3.51 -1.87 6.45
CA VAL A 132 2.48 -0.88 6.81
C VAL A 132 2.74 -0.34 8.22
N ILE A 133 3.02 0.95 8.34
CA ILE A 133 2.92 1.64 9.63
C ILE A 133 1.47 2.01 9.83
N ARG A 134 0.87 1.52 10.93
CA ARG A 134 -0.50 1.85 11.32
C ARG A 134 -0.48 3.09 12.22
N GLY A 135 -1.29 4.08 11.87
CA GLY A 135 -1.38 5.37 12.57
C GLY A 135 -0.46 6.48 12.00
N PRO A 136 -0.66 7.74 12.41
CA PRO A 136 0.03 8.92 11.90
C PRO A 136 1.55 8.82 11.78
N ALA A 137 2.09 9.06 10.58
CA ALA A 137 3.53 9.00 10.29
C ALA A 137 4.13 10.24 9.60
N SER A 138 3.41 11.37 9.61
CA SER A 138 3.86 12.61 8.95
C SER A 138 5.22 13.09 9.42
N SER A 139 5.60 12.90 10.69
CA SER A 139 6.91 13.31 11.22
C SER A 139 8.10 12.69 10.47
N LEU A 140 7.90 11.60 9.71
CA LEU A 140 8.93 10.96 8.88
C LEU A 140 8.57 10.93 7.39
N TYR A 141 7.30 11.09 7.03
CA TYR A 141 6.78 10.89 5.66
C TYR A 141 6.02 12.06 5.06
N GLY A 142 5.85 13.15 5.81
CA GLY A 142 5.21 14.38 5.35
C GLY A 142 3.68 14.26 5.20
N THR A 143 3.15 14.94 4.19
CA THR A 143 1.71 15.03 3.95
C THR A 143 1.07 13.66 3.70
N ASP A 144 -0.23 13.58 4.01
CA ASP A 144 -1.14 12.46 3.71
C ASP A 144 -0.99 11.27 4.66
N SER A 145 0.02 11.22 5.52
CA SER A 145 0.29 10.11 6.43
C SER A 145 -0.56 10.13 7.72
N PHE A 146 -1.88 10.29 7.60
CA PHE A 146 -2.82 10.29 8.73
C PHE A 146 -3.12 8.89 9.27
N ALA A 147 -3.53 8.00 8.40
CA ALA A 147 -3.93 6.65 8.72
C ALA A 147 -2.72 5.73 8.92
N GLY A 148 -1.60 6.08 8.30
CA GLY A 148 -0.45 5.22 8.16
C GLY A 148 0.38 5.53 6.93
N VAL A 149 1.34 4.64 6.68
CA VAL A 149 2.17 4.61 5.48
C VAL A 149 2.20 3.17 4.98
N ILE A 150 1.98 2.98 3.68
CA ILE A 150 2.16 1.68 3.02
C ILE A 150 3.43 1.79 2.18
N ASN A 151 4.35 0.84 2.34
CA ASN A 151 5.59 0.77 1.59
C ASN A 151 5.72 -0.59 0.93
N ILE A 152 5.66 -0.64 -0.40
CA ILE A 152 5.90 -1.84 -1.19
C ILE A 152 7.40 -1.93 -1.46
N ILE A 153 8.02 -3.03 -1.02
CA ILE A 153 9.40 -3.35 -1.37
C ILE A 153 9.37 -4.31 -2.55
N THR A 154 9.95 -3.91 -3.67
CA THR A 154 10.01 -4.72 -4.88
C THR A 154 11.12 -5.75 -4.78
N LYS A 155 10.95 -6.90 -5.45
CA LYS A 155 11.98 -7.93 -5.50
C LYS A 155 13.29 -7.39 -6.05
N ARG A 156 14.38 -7.90 -5.50
CA ARG A 156 15.75 -7.69 -5.95
C ARG A 156 16.47 -9.02 -5.95
N HIS A 157 17.38 -9.21 -6.90
CA HIS A 157 18.25 -10.36 -6.89
C HIS A 157 19.34 -10.22 -5.81
N SER A 158 19.52 -11.24 -4.97
CA SER A 158 20.41 -11.22 -3.79
C SER A 158 21.62 -12.16 -3.90
N GLY A 159 22.05 -12.53 -5.11
CA GLY A 159 23.19 -13.41 -5.34
C GLY A 159 24.56 -12.80 -5.03
N ASP A 160 25.61 -13.63 -5.08
CA ASP A 160 26.99 -13.19 -4.91
C ASP A 160 27.44 -12.30 -6.08
N VAL A 161 27.55 -11.00 -5.81
CA VAL A 161 28.02 -10.02 -6.78
C VAL A 161 29.54 -10.03 -6.96
N THR A 162 30.31 -10.70 -6.11
CA THR A 162 31.78 -10.70 -6.17
C THR A 162 32.35 -11.77 -7.10
N GLY A 163 31.61 -12.86 -7.31
CA GLY A 163 31.94 -13.94 -8.24
C GLY A 163 31.73 -13.58 -9.72
N PRO A 164 32.00 -14.52 -10.65
CA PRO A 164 31.68 -14.35 -12.07
C PRO A 164 30.17 -14.24 -12.28
N PHE A 165 29.74 -13.43 -13.26
CA PHE A 165 28.31 -13.26 -13.56
C PHE A 165 27.63 -14.58 -13.96
N GLN A 166 26.56 -14.93 -13.25
CA GLN A 166 25.75 -16.12 -13.49
C GLN A 166 24.26 -15.76 -13.47
N PHE A 167 23.51 -16.34 -14.40
CA PHE A 167 22.05 -16.32 -14.34
C PHE A 167 21.60 -17.27 -13.24
N THR A 168 20.88 -16.74 -12.25
CA THR A 168 20.35 -17.46 -11.09
C THR A 168 19.02 -16.81 -10.69
N ASP A 169 18.14 -17.50 -9.97
CA ASP A 169 16.80 -16.95 -9.62
C ASP A 169 15.89 -16.71 -10.86
N ASN A 170 16.05 -17.55 -11.89
CA ASN A 170 15.08 -17.58 -12.99
C ASN A 170 13.87 -18.41 -12.56
N SER A 171 12.68 -17.93 -12.89
CA SER A 171 11.47 -18.70 -12.67
C SER A 171 10.38 -18.38 -13.66
N LEU A 172 9.49 -19.36 -13.84
CA LEU A 172 8.26 -19.23 -14.58
C LEU A 172 7.11 -19.59 -13.64
N SER A 173 6.13 -18.71 -13.52
CA SER A 173 4.91 -18.96 -12.75
C SER A 173 3.67 -18.89 -13.62
N PHE A 174 2.68 -19.69 -13.25
CA PHE A 174 1.35 -19.68 -13.82
C PHE A 174 0.31 -19.76 -12.72
N ASP A 175 -0.82 -19.08 -12.90
CA ASP A 175 -2.02 -19.24 -12.09
C ASP A 175 -3.27 -19.37 -12.94
N TYR A 176 -4.21 -20.15 -12.41
CA TYR A 176 -5.59 -20.15 -12.86
C TYR A 176 -6.53 -20.07 -11.66
N ALA A 177 -7.58 -19.27 -11.77
CA ALA A 177 -8.62 -19.16 -10.75
C ALA A 177 -10.01 -19.28 -11.38
N THR A 178 -10.86 -20.16 -10.83
CA THR A 178 -12.14 -20.49 -11.43
C THR A 178 -13.18 -19.39 -11.30
N VAL A 179 -13.07 -18.52 -10.28
CA VAL A 179 -14.14 -17.56 -9.98
C VAL A 179 -14.35 -16.53 -11.07
N ASN A 180 -13.35 -16.29 -11.93
CA ASN A 180 -13.40 -15.30 -12.99
C ASN A 180 -12.60 -15.72 -14.23
N ASP A 181 -12.34 -17.02 -14.37
CA ASP A 181 -11.44 -17.58 -15.38
C ASP A 181 -10.10 -16.82 -15.49
N LEU A 182 -9.55 -16.38 -14.35
CA LEU A 182 -8.25 -15.71 -14.32
C LEU A 182 -7.21 -16.65 -14.89
N PHE A 183 -6.43 -16.16 -15.84
CA PHE A 183 -5.17 -16.74 -16.24
C PHE A 183 -4.07 -15.73 -15.98
N GLY A 184 -3.07 -16.14 -15.20
CA GLY A 184 -1.93 -15.33 -14.84
C GLY A 184 -0.60 -16.06 -15.04
N GLY A 185 0.47 -15.28 -15.19
CA GLY A 185 1.82 -15.82 -15.15
C GLY A 185 2.88 -14.74 -15.11
N ARG A 186 4.07 -15.13 -14.64
CA ARG A 186 5.26 -14.30 -14.61
C ARG A 186 6.46 -15.08 -15.13
N LEU A 187 7.23 -14.45 -16.00
CA LEU A 187 8.61 -14.85 -16.30
C LEU A 187 9.55 -13.93 -15.50
N GLN A 188 10.42 -14.53 -14.71
CA GLN A 188 11.48 -13.85 -13.98
C GLN A 188 12.84 -14.36 -14.45
N LEU A 189 13.76 -13.45 -14.74
CA LEU A 189 15.15 -13.76 -15.04
C LEU A 189 16.05 -12.96 -14.10
N GLY A 190 16.94 -13.65 -13.40
CA GLY A 190 17.84 -13.07 -12.42
C GLY A 190 19.30 -13.39 -12.72
N GLY A 191 20.22 -12.62 -12.17
CA GLY A 191 21.63 -12.98 -12.16
C GLY A 191 22.49 -12.02 -11.38
N ALA A 192 23.62 -12.51 -10.89
CA ALA A 192 24.62 -11.73 -10.15
C ALA A 192 26.05 -12.12 -10.54
N GLY A 193 26.96 -11.15 -10.39
CA GLY A 193 28.42 -11.31 -10.45
C GLY A 193 29.11 -10.12 -11.13
N ASN A 194 30.43 -10.05 -11.05
CA ASN A 194 31.27 -8.95 -11.55
C ASN A 194 30.83 -7.55 -11.05
N GLY A 195 30.31 -7.50 -9.82
CA GLY A 195 29.74 -6.31 -9.18
C GLY A 195 28.28 -6.05 -9.53
N PHE A 196 27.66 -6.78 -10.47
CA PHE A 196 26.29 -6.54 -10.90
C PHE A 196 25.29 -7.53 -10.30
N ASP A 197 24.05 -7.08 -10.10
CA ASP A 197 22.87 -7.93 -9.98
C ASP A 197 21.74 -7.37 -10.84
N ILE A 198 20.99 -8.25 -11.49
CA ILE A 198 19.89 -7.90 -12.38
C ILE A 198 18.70 -8.81 -12.08
N LEU A 199 17.50 -8.24 -12.08
CA LEU A 199 16.22 -8.91 -12.05
C LEU A 199 15.33 -8.30 -13.14
N LEU A 200 14.78 -9.16 -14.00
CA LEU A 200 13.80 -8.83 -15.03
C LEU A 200 12.52 -9.60 -14.77
N GLY A 201 11.38 -8.93 -14.87
CA GLY A 201 10.06 -9.52 -14.68
C GLY A 201 9.11 -9.12 -15.80
N ALA A 202 8.43 -10.10 -16.39
CA ALA A 202 7.30 -9.87 -17.30
C ALA A 202 6.08 -10.59 -16.77
N ASN A 203 4.97 -9.88 -16.64
CA ASN A 203 3.74 -10.37 -16.03
C ASN A 203 2.56 -10.21 -16.98
N LEU A 204 1.69 -11.21 -17.00
CA LEU A 204 0.41 -11.16 -17.71
C LEU A 204 -0.65 -11.71 -16.78
N ARG A 205 -1.76 -10.99 -16.62
CA ARG A 205 -2.92 -11.45 -15.85
C ARG A 205 -4.19 -10.98 -16.53
N LYS A 206 -5.09 -11.91 -16.83
CA LYS A 206 -6.34 -11.62 -17.51
C LYS A 206 -7.47 -12.40 -16.87
N ALA A 207 -8.56 -11.72 -16.56
CA ALA A 207 -9.75 -12.31 -15.96
C ALA A 207 -11.02 -11.74 -16.59
N GLY A 208 -12.06 -12.58 -16.66
CA GLY A 208 -13.42 -12.15 -16.96
C GLY A 208 -14.13 -11.58 -15.74
N ASN A 209 -15.45 -11.51 -15.82
CA ASN A 209 -16.28 -11.16 -14.66
C ASN A 209 -16.16 -12.24 -13.59
N PHE A 210 -16.17 -11.85 -12.32
CA PHE A 210 -16.17 -12.81 -11.23
C PHE A 210 -17.58 -13.29 -10.89
N ASP A 211 -17.71 -14.55 -10.52
CA ASP A 211 -18.90 -15.17 -9.97
C ASP A 211 -19.02 -14.87 -8.48
N SER A 212 -20.26 -14.57 -8.07
CA SER A 212 -20.67 -14.52 -6.68
C SER A 212 -21.76 -15.55 -6.42
N PRO A 213 -22.12 -15.83 -5.15
CA PRO A 213 -23.26 -16.70 -4.85
C PRO A 213 -24.60 -16.14 -5.38
N ALA A 214 -24.66 -14.84 -5.70
CA ALA A 214 -25.80 -14.19 -6.34
C ALA A 214 -25.76 -14.25 -7.88
N GLY A 215 -24.74 -14.90 -8.46
CA GLY A 215 -24.47 -14.99 -9.90
C GLY A 215 -23.25 -14.17 -10.35
N GLU A 216 -22.99 -14.17 -11.65
CA GLU A 216 -21.92 -13.38 -12.27
C GLU A 216 -22.08 -11.88 -11.94
N ILE A 217 -20.99 -11.26 -11.50
CA ILE A 217 -20.92 -9.82 -11.26
C ILE A 217 -20.40 -9.12 -12.52
N PRO A 218 -21.26 -8.45 -13.30
CA PRO A 218 -20.86 -7.86 -14.56
C PRO A 218 -19.92 -6.66 -14.36
N ASN A 219 -19.10 -6.40 -15.38
CA ASN A 219 -18.17 -5.27 -15.42
C ASN A 219 -17.13 -5.33 -14.28
N SER A 220 -16.63 -6.53 -14.01
CA SER A 220 -15.62 -6.81 -12.98
C SER A 220 -14.31 -7.40 -13.52
N GLY A 221 -14.20 -7.62 -14.85
CA GLY A 221 -13.00 -8.18 -15.48
C GLY A 221 -11.83 -7.21 -15.62
N PHE A 222 -10.66 -7.75 -15.96
CA PHE A 222 -9.44 -6.97 -16.17
C PHE A 222 -8.40 -7.68 -17.04
N ASP A 223 -7.48 -6.90 -17.62
CA ASP A 223 -6.26 -7.32 -18.32
C ASP A 223 -5.10 -6.44 -17.82
N ALA A 224 -4.08 -7.04 -17.25
CA ALA A 224 -3.03 -6.34 -16.50
C ALA A 224 -1.61 -6.83 -16.88
N PRO A 225 -1.14 -6.56 -18.11
CA PRO A 225 0.25 -6.76 -18.48
C PRO A 225 1.16 -5.76 -17.77
N SER A 226 2.31 -6.24 -17.28
CA SER A 226 3.35 -5.37 -16.74
C SER A 226 4.76 -5.92 -16.94
N PHE A 227 5.74 -5.04 -16.89
CA PHE A 227 7.16 -5.33 -16.93
C PHE A 227 7.87 -4.59 -15.80
N ASP A 228 8.83 -5.25 -15.16
CA ASP A 228 9.68 -4.70 -14.12
C ASP A 228 11.16 -5.07 -14.36
N LEU A 229 12.05 -4.13 -14.04
CA LEU A 229 13.49 -4.29 -14.11
C LEU A 229 14.10 -3.70 -12.84
N ARG A 230 15.07 -4.41 -12.27
CA ARG A 230 15.96 -3.89 -11.24
C ARG A 230 17.38 -4.32 -11.58
N ALA A 231 18.30 -3.38 -11.67
CA ALA A 231 19.71 -3.65 -11.91
C ALA A 231 20.55 -2.82 -10.93
N GLY A 232 21.56 -3.42 -10.31
CA GLY A 232 22.49 -2.68 -9.47
C GLY A 232 23.94 -3.03 -9.72
N TYR A 233 24.79 -2.14 -9.24
CA TYR A 233 26.23 -2.23 -9.37
C TYR A 233 26.88 -1.88 -8.02
N THR A 234 27.47 -2.90 -7.40
CA THR A 234 28.26 -2.81 -6.18
C THR A 234 29.72 -2.68 -6.57
N PHE A 235 30.24 -1.45 -6.53
CA PHE A 235 31.61 -1.14 -6.97
C PHE A 235 32.64 -1.22 -5.82
N SER A 236 32.16 -1.24 -4.58
CA SER A 236 32.95 -1.53 -3.39
C SER A 236 32.05 -2.06 -2.27
N PRO A 237 32.58 -2.75 -1.25
CA PRO A 237 31.77 -3.26 -0.14
C PRO A 237 30.94 -2.13 0.50
N GLY A 238 29.64 -2.35 0.67
CA GLY A 238 28.71 -1.37 1.22
C GLY A 238 28.40 -0.18 0.29
N GLN A 239 28.84 -0.20 -0.97
CA GLN A 239 28.69 0.94 -1.90
C GLN A 239 28.03 0.48 -3.20
N ARG A 240 26.81 0.98 -3.44
CA ARG A 240 25.92 0.44 -4.47
C ARG A 240 25.18 1.54 -5.21
N LEU A 241 25.11 1.39 -6.54
CA LEU A 241 24.16 2.10 -7.40
C LEU A 241 23.06 1.14 -7.86
N GLU A 242 21.86 1.66 -8.05
CA GLU A 242 20.69 0.87 -8.47
C GLU A 242 19.83 1.65 -9.48
N LEU A 243 19.38 0.95 -10.51
CA LEU A 243 18.39 1.38 -11.47
C LEU A 243 17.17 0.47 -11.35
N SER A 244 15.98 1.06 -11.20
CA SER A 244 14.71 0.34 -11.21
C SER A 244 13.80 0.93 -12.29
N GLY A 245 13.12 0.08 -13.05
CA GLY A 245 12.19 0.50 -14.10
C GLY A 245 10.92 -0.33 -14.06
N ARG A 246 9.77 0.29 -14.33
CA ARG A 246 8.50 -0.43 -14.52
C ARG A 246 7.67 0.16 -15.65
N TYR A 247 6.92 -0.72 -16.29
CA TYR A 247 5.88 -0.37 -17.24
C TYR A 247 4.64 -1.22 -16.98
N SER A 248 3.46 -0.59 -16.92
CA SER A 248 2.18 -1.30 -16.84
C SER A 248 1.18 -0.64 -17.76
N ASP A 249 0.27 -1.42 -18.36
CA ASP A 249 -0.87 -0.91 -19.13
C ASP A 249 -2.09 -1.74 -18.81
N ILE A 250 -2.93 -1.26 -17.89
CA ILE A 250 -4.00 -2.04 -17.31
C ILE A 250 -5.33 -1.63 -17.93
N GLU A 251 -6.08 -2.61 -18.43
CA GLU A 251 -7.51 -2.48 -18.69
C GLU A 251 -8.28 -3.08 -17.52
N ARG A 252 -9.26 -2.37 -16.97
CA ARG A 252 -10.10 -2.93 -15.91
C ARG A 252 -11.51 -2.38 -15.93
N GLU A 253 -12.45 -3.24 -15.62
CA GLU A 253 -13.84 -2.92 -15.43
C GLU A 253 -14.11 -2.62 -13.95
N ARG A 254 -15.06 -1.74 -13.68
CA ARG A 254 -15.40 -1.29 -12.32
C ARG A 254 -16.79 -1.77 -11.94
N ALA A 255 -16.94 -2.73 -11.04
CA ALA A 255 -18.23 -3.33 -10.70
C ALA A 255 -18.92 -2.69 -9.47
N GLY A 256 -18.21 -1.91 -8.65
CA GLY A 256 -18.77 -1.38 -7.40
C GLY A 256 -18.06 -0.13 -6.84
N GLY A 257 -18.68 0.53 -5.86
CA GLY A 257 -18.22 1.78 -5.25
C GLY A 257 -18.90 3.05 -5.78
N GLN A 258 -18.67 4.20 -5.12
CA GLN A 258 -19.41 5.48 -5.28
C GLN A 258 -19.54 5.99 -6.73
N PHE A 259 -18.68 5.53 -7.64
CA PHE A 259 -18.62 5.99 -9.02
C PHE A 259 -18.44 4.86 -10.05
N ALA A 260 -18.75 3.59 -9.75
CA ALA A 260 -18.53 2.44 -10.64
C ALA A 260 -19.80 1.87 -11.29
N ALA A 261 -19.66 0.88 -12.17
CA ALA A 261 -20.72 0.27 -12.99
C ALA A 261 -21.60 -0.76 -12.25
N PRO A 262 -22.53 -1.42 -12.96
CA PRO A 262 -23.96 -1.09 -12.94
C PRO A 262 -24.50 -0.94 -11.51
N GLY A 263 -24.18 0.19 -10.88
CA GLY A 263 -24.48 0.51 -9.47
C GLY A 263 -25.51 1.63 -9.26
N ALA A 264 -26.23 2.05 -10.29
CA ALA A 264 -27.42 2.90 -10.15
C ALA A 264 -28.66 2.03 -10.32
N ALA A 265 -28.98 1.24 -9.29
CA ALA A 265 -30.17 0.42 -9.12
C ALA A 265 -30.50 -0.59 -10.25
N ASN A 266 -30.32 -1.88 -9.99
CA ASN A 266 -31.00 -2.93 -10.74
C ASN A 266 -32.48 -3.05 -10.29
N GLY A 267 -33.23 -1.96 -10.45
CA GLY A 267 -34.69 -1.99 -10.43
C GLY A 267 -35.23 -2.20 -11.85
N PRO A 268 -36.39 -2.85 -12.04
CA PRO A 268 -37.04 -2.93 -13.34
C PRO A 268 -37.18 -1.54 -13.98
N GLY A 269 -36.58 -1.34 -15.16
CA GLY A 269 -36.64 -0.09 -15.92
C GLY A 269 -35.47 0.90 -15.72
N ILE A 270 -34.51 0.61 -14.83
CA ILE A 270 -33.42 1.55 -14.50
C ILE A 270 -32.19 1.38 -15.41
N ARG A 271 -31.48 2.49 -15.69
CA ARG A 271 -30.32 2.58 -16.59
C ARG A 271 -29.08 1.98 -15.95
N GLN A 272 -28.50 0.95 -16.58
CA GLN A 272 -27.20 0.42 -16.18
C GLN A 272 -26.07 1.29 -16.75
N ARG A 273 -25.21 1.80 -15.86
CA ARG A 273 -23.99 2.50 -16.25
C ARG A 273 -22.83 1.50 -16.33
N LEU A 274 -22.04 1.53 -17.39
CA LEU A 274 -20.78 0.78 -17.51
C LEU A 274 -19.58 1.72 -17.42
N MET A 275 -18.51 1.28 -16.77
CA MET A 275 -17.29 2.03 -16.59
C MET A 275 -16.07 1.14 -16.68
N THR A 276 -15.16 1.52 -17.57
CA THR A 276 -13.94 0.77 -17.83
C THR A 276 -12.78 1.75 -17.85
N ASP A 277 -11.72 1.45 -17.11
CA ASP A 277 -10.41 2.03 -17.37
C ASP A 277 -9.86 1.30 -18.59
N LYS A 278 -10.00 1.90 -19.78
CA LYS A 278 -9.59 1.33 -21.08
C LYS A 278 -8.09 1.28 -21.26
N SER A 279 -7.37 2.06 -20.49
CA SER A 279 -5.92 2.00 -20.40
C SER A 279 -5.53 2.80 -19.16
N PHE A 280 -4.82 2.16 -18.25
CA PHE A 280 -4.17 2.78 -17.11
C PHE A 280 -2.68 2.47 -17.18
N LYS A 281 -1.93 3.45 -17.69
CA LYS A 281 -0.50 3.32 -17.99
C LYS A 281 0.34 3.90 -16.89
N GLU A 282 1.36 3.16 -16.48
CA GLU A 282 2.49 3.64 -15.70
C GLU A 282 3.78 3.48 -16.50
N LYS A 283 4.60 4.53 -16.49
CA LYS A 283 6.03 4.44 -16.74
C LYS A 283 6.75 4.92 -15.49
N TYR A 284 7.73 4.15 -15.02
CA TYR A 284 8.47 4.47 -13.82
C TYR A 284 9.96 4.20 -14.03
N LEU A 285 10.81 5.12 -13.61
CA LEU A 285 12.25 4.98 -13.59
C LEU A 285 12.80 5.55 -12.28
N ARG A 286 13.72 4.83 -11.65
CA ARG A 286 14.35 5.23 -10.40
C ARG A 286 15.84 4.95 -10.47
N PHE A 287 16.64 5.92 -10.04
CA PHE A 287 18.07 5.76 -9.78
C PHE A 287 18.32 5.95 -8.29
N ALA A 288 19.11 5.08 -7.70
CA ALA A 288 19.40 5.14 -6.27
C ALA A 288 20.85 4.78 -5.95
N TYR A 289 21.28 5.26 -4.79
CA TYR A 289 22.57 4.97 -4.20
C TYR A 289 22.38 4.55 -2.74
N THR A 290 23.10 3.51 -2.33
CA THR A 290 23.23 3.09 -0.94
C THR A 290 24.71 2.99 -0.60
N GLY A 291 25.10 3.60 0.51
CA GLY A 291 26.48 3.71 0.96
C GLY A 291 26.61 3.49 2.46
N GLU A 292 27.49 2.58 2.86
CA GLU A 292 27.84 2.34 4.26
C GLU A 292 29.18 2.99 4.63
N SER A 293 29.31 3.43 5.89
CA SER A 293 30.56 3.95 6.49
C SER A 293 31.23 5.11 5.73
N LEU A 294 30.43 6.07 5.25
CA LEU A 294 30.92 7.24 4.52
C LEU A 294 31.56 8.29 5.45
N PHE A 295 32.40 9.14 4.86
CA PHE A 295 33.10 10.24 5.53
C PHE A 295 33.90 9.78 6.75
N SER A 296 34.73 8.74 6.56
CA SER A 296 35.54 8.13 7.62
C SER A 296 34.69 7.55 8.76
N GLY A 297 33.58 6.89 8.43
CA GLY A 297 32.68 6.25 9.39
C GLY A 297 31.75 7.20 10.13
N ARG A 298 31.72 8.50 9.80
CA ARG A 298 30.77 9.44 10.41
C ARG A 298 29.34 9.10 10.02
N LEU A 299 29.08 8.71 8.78
CA LEU A 299 27.75 8.26 8.37
C LEU A 299 27.76 6.75 8.21
N ARG A 300 27.02 6.06 9.07
CA ARG A 300 26.91 4.61 9.04
C ARG A 300 26.18 4.15 7.79
N ASP A 301 25.08 4.83 7.45
CA ASP A 301 24.18 4.47 6.35
C ASP A 301 23.73 5.74 5.62
N VAL A 302 23.89 5.76 4.31
CA VAL A 302 23.47 6.83 3.42
C VAL A 302 22.67 6.25 2.27
N GLU A 303 21.48 6.81 2.06
CA GLU A 303 20.64 6.49 0.91
C GLU A 303 20.30 7.76 0.15
N ALA A 304 20.35 7.69 -1.18
CA ALA A 304 19.84 8.73 -2.06
C ALA A 304 19.04 8.11 -3.20
N SER A 305 18.00 8.80 -3.65
CA SER A 305 17.22 8.39 -4.83
C SER A 305 16.78 9.60 -5.65
N LEU A 306 16.56 9.34 -6.94
CA LEU A 306 15.85 10.20 -7.87
C LEU A 306 14.93 9.30 -8.69
N TYR A 307 13.66 9.66 -8.82
CA TYR A 307 12.70 8.93 -9.62
C TYR A 307 11.92 9.85 -10.54
N TRP A 308 11.48 9.28 -11.65
CA TRP A 308 10.53 9.85 -12.59
C TRP A 308 9.38 8.86 -12.79
N ARG A 309 8.17 9.38 -12.80
CA ARG A 309 6.95 8.62 -13.00
C ARG A 309 6.03 9.37 -13.95
N ASP A 310 5.39 8.65 -14.85
CA ASP A 310 4.36 9.20 -15.72
C ASP A 310 3.14 8.29 -15.70
N LEU A 311 1.97 8.93 -15.59
CA LEU A 311 0.70 8.25 -15.52
C LEU A 311 -0.24 8.74 -16.62
N TYR A 312 -1.02 7.82 -17.16
CA TYR A 312 -2.11 8.15 -18.06
C TYR A 312 -3.28 7.24 -17.77
N THR A 313 -4.49 7.79 -17.65
CA THR A 313 -5.70 6.98 -17.63
C THR A 313 -6.71 7.43 -18.68
N HIS A 314 -7.23 6.48 -19.43
CA HIS A 314 -8.42 6.64 -20.25
C HIS A 314 -9.58 5.87 -19.63
N VAL A 315 -10.58 6.58 -19.13
CA VAL A 315 -11.83 6.02 -18.61
C VAL A 315 -12.91 6.14 -19.66
N ASN A 316 -13.56 5.04 -20.01
CA ASN A 316 -14.77 5.02 -20.80
C ASN A 316 -15.99 4.84 -19.90
N VAL A 317 -17.04 5.63 -20.13
CA VAL A 317 -18.29 5.57 -19.40
C VAL A 317 -19.44 5.46 -20.37
N ILE A 318 -20.23 4.39 -20.27
CA ILE A 318 -21.49 4.21 -20.97
C ILE A 318 -22.61 4.48 -19.96
N PRO A 319 -23.33 5.61 -20.02
CA PRO A 319 -24.34 5.96 -19.01
C PRO A 319 -25.59 5.08 -19.03
N ASP A 320 -25.91 4.47 -20.17
CA ASP A 320 -27.02 3.52 -20.33
C ASP A 320 -26.56 2.38 -21.23
N ALA A 321 -26.37 1.19 -20.67
CA ALA A 321 -25.91 -0.01 -21.37
C ALA A 321 -26.85 -0.42 -22.52
N ARG A 322 -28.13 -0.03 -22.47
CA ARG A 322 -29.10 -0.25 -23.56
C ARG A 322 -28.85 0.65 -24.76
N ASN A 323 -28.09 1.73 -24.58
CA ASN A 323 -27.69 2.65 -25.63
C ASN A 323 -26.16 2.88 -25.63
N PRO A 324 -25.38 1.85 -26.02
CA PRO A 324 -23.92 1.91 -25.94
C PRO A 324 -23.30 2.96 -26.89
N THR A 325 -24.06 3.46 -27.87
CA THR A 325 -23.63 4.55 -28.76
C THR A 325 -23.51 5.89 -28.02
N THR A 326 -24.09 6.01 -26.83
CA THR A 326 -23.89 7.15 -25.94
C THR A 326 -22.82 6.83 -24.91
N PHE A 327 -21.62 7.35 -25.12
CA PHE A 327 -20.49 7.18 -24.22
C PHE A 327 -19.76 8.50 -23.96
N VAL A 328 -19.00 8.50 -22.88
CA VAL A 328 -18.15 9.58 -22.43
C VAL A 328 -16.76 9.01 -22.19
N ASP A 329 -15.77 9.56 -22.85
CA ASP A 329 -14.37 9.27 -22.55
C ASP A 329 -13.80 10.38 -21.68
N VAL A 330 -13.09 9.98 -20.64
CA VAL A 330 -12.37 10.86 -19.72
C VAL A 330 -10.90 10.48 -19.79
N PHE A 331 -10.06 11.45 -20.11
CA PHE A 331 -8.61 11.30 -20.20
C PHE A 331 -7.99 12.07 -19.04
N VAL A 332 -7.35 11.34 -18.14
CA VAL A 332 -6.52 11.89 -17.08
C VAL A 332 -5.08 11.76 -17.57
N VAL A 333 -4.51 12.87 -18.04
CA VAL A 333 -3.12 12.96 -18.49
C VAL A 333 -2.28 13.36 -17.29
N GLY A 334 -1.36 12.51 -16.88
CA GLY A 334 -0.56 12.69 -15.67
C GLY A 334 -1.17 12.11 -14.38
N PRO A 335 -0.54 12.38 -13.23
CA PRO A 335 0.60 13.28 -13.13
C PRO A 335 1.89 12.70 -13.71
N THR A 336 2.72 13.57 -14.24
CA THR A 336 4.16 13.33 -14.33
C THR A 336 4.78 13.79 -13.01
N VAL A 337 5.52 12.91 -12.35
CA VAL A 337 6.13 13.17 -11.05
C VAL A 337 7.63 12.96 -11.14
N ILE A 338 8.41 13.95 -10.70
CA ILE A 338 9.84 13.81 -10.45
C ILE A 338 10.06 14.02 -8.96
N GLY A 339 10.77 13.12 -8.31
CA GLY A 339 11.06 13.28 -6.89
C GLY A 339 12.30 12.51 -6.48
N GLY A 340 12.63 12.59 -5.20
CA GLY A 340 13.79 11.90 -4.66
C GLY A 340 13.88 12.05 -3.16
N ARG A 341 14.84 11.33 -2.59
CA ARG A 341 15.14 11.43 -1.17
C ARG A 341 16.64 11.38 -0.91
N LEU A 342 17.02 11.91 0.25
CA LEU A 342 18.32 11.76 0.86
C LEU A 342 18.11 11.36 2.32
N LYS A 343 18.89 10.42 2.80
CA LYS A 343 18.89 9.93 4.17
C LYS A 343 20.33 9.68 4.61
N GLY A 344 20.65 10.06 5.84
CA GLY A 344 21.92 9.73 6.48
C GLY A 344 21.70 9.36 7.94
N VAL A 345 22.41 8.34 8.41
CA VAL A 345 22.43 7.93 9.82
C VAL A 345 23.81 8.22 10.40
N HIS A 346 23.83 9.03 11.46
CA HIS A 346 25.03 9.36 12.23
C HIS A 346 24.89 8.80 13.65
N ASP A 347 25.73 7.83 13.99
CA ASP A 347 25.89 7.37 15.36
C ASP A 347 26.83 8.35 16.08
N ILE A 348 26.29 9.19 16.97
CA ILE A 348 27.08 10.16 17.73
C ILE A 348 27.95 9.42 18.75
N ASN A 349 27.36 8.40 19.38
CA ASN A 349 27.99 7.48 20.33
C ASN A 349 27.10 6.23 20.45
N ASP A 350 27.48 5.30 21.32
CA ASP A 350 26.78 4.01 21.50
C ASP A 350 25.33 4.14 21.99
N ILE A 351 24.94 5.31 22.52
CA ILE A 351 23.62 5.55 23.10
C ILE A 351 22.76 6.52 22.28
N LEU A 352 23.30 7.19 21.26
CA LEU A 352 22.58 8.20 20.49
C LEU A 352 22.88 8.07 19.00
N ALA A 353 21.83 7.76 18.24
CA ALA A 353 21.82 7.79 16.79
C ALA A 353 20.92 8.93 16.30
N ILE A 354 21.38 9.65 15.28
CA ILE A 354 20.59 10.67 14.59
C ILE A 354 20.44 10.26 13.12
N THR A 355 19.20 10.09 12.69
CA THR A 355 18.84 10.03 11.28
C THR A 355 18.42 11.40 10.81
N PHE A 356 19.03 11.90 9.75
CA PHE A 356 18.60 13.12 9.08
C PHE A 356 18.22 12.78 7.64
N GLY A 357 17.24 13.48 7.10
CA GLY A 357 16.86 13.27 5.72
C GLY A 357 16.02 14.37 5.14
N SER A 358 15.86 14.28 3.83
CA SER A 358 14.95 15.11 3.06
C SER A 358 14.29 14.28 1.98
N ASP A 359 13.05 14.58 1.67
CA ASP A 359 12.37 14.05 0.49
C ASP A 359 11.62 15.19 -0.21
N TRP A 360 11.46 15.04 -1.52
CA TRP A 360 10.80 16.04 -2.33
C TRP A 360 10.14 15.41 -3.56
N TYR A 361 9.13 16.09 -4.08
CA TYR A 361 8.57 15.81 -5.39
C TYR A 361 8.05 17.09 -6.04
N TYR A 362 8.12 17.11 -7.37
CA TYR A 362 7.38 17.99 -8.25
C TYR A 362 6.37 17.12 -9.02
N GLU A 363 5.10 17.44 -8.88
CA GLU A 363 3.98 16.82 -9.58
C GLU A 363 3.41 17.83 -10.57
N ASP A 364 3.29 17.41 -11.83
CA ASP A 364 2.68 18.17 -12.91
C ASP A 364 1.49 17.38 -13.44
N ARG A 365 0.32 18.01 -13.54
CA ARG A 365 -0.92 17.37 -13.98
C ARG A 365 -1.69 18.29 -14.90
N ASP A 366 -1.92 17.81 -16.11
CA ASP A 366 -2.87 18.39 -17.05
C ASP A 366 -4.31 18.23 -16.53
N GLY A 367 -5.12 19.23 -16.82
CA GLY A 367 -6.54 19.22 -16.56
C GLY A 367 -7.23 18.04 -17.25
N THR A 368 -8.16 17.40 -16.54
CA THR A 368 -8.90 16.26 -17.07
C THR A 368 -9.58 16.64 -18.40
N GLN A 369 -9.40 15.83 -19.43
CA GLN A 369 -10.06 16.04 -20.72
C GLN A 369 -11.25 15.09 -20.87
N ARG A 370 -12.28 15.54 -21.58
CA ARG A 370 -13.50 14.79 -21.83
C ARG A 370 -13.89 14.82 -23.30
N SER A 371 -14.30 13.67 -23.83
CA SER A 371 -15.00 13.54 -25.09
C SER A 371 -16.39 12.93 -24.86
N VAL A 372 -17.39 13.38 -25.62
CA VAL A 372 -18.75 12.84 -25.56
C VAL A 372 -19.14 12.38 -26.96
N LYS A 373 -19.48 11.09 -27.11
CA LYS A 373 -19.83 10.47 -28.41
C LYS A 373 -18.79 10.74 -29.51
N GLY A 374 -17.51 10.62 -29.18
CA GLY A 374 -16.40 10.82 -30.13
C GLY A 374 -16.20 12.26 -30.60
N LYS A 375 -16.85 13.26 -29.99
CA LYS A 375 -16.57 14.68 -30.25
C LYS A 375 -15.12 15.03 -29.85
N PRO A 376 -14.57 16.16 -30.34
CA PRO A 376 -13.26 16.64 -29.90
C PRO A 376 -13.14 16.71 -28.38
N ARG A 377 -11.93 16.46 -27.87
CA ARG A 377 -11.65 16.53 -26.44
C ARG A 377 -11.82 17.97 -25.96
N SER A 378 -12.35 18.12 -24.75
CA SER A 378 -12.52 19.39 -24.04
C SER A 378 -11.98 19.25 -22.63
N GLN A 379 -11.15 20.19 -22.21
CA GLN A 379 -10.66 20.26 -20.84
C GLN A 379 -11.80 20.59 -19.87
N ARG A 380 -11.76 19.99 -18.68
CA ARG A 380 -12.81 20.09 -17.66
C ARG A 380 -12.36 20.85 -16.42
N ASP A 381 -11.08 20.72 -16.09
CA ASP A 381 -10.50 21.20 -14.84
C ASP A 381 -9.16 21.92 -15.17
N PRO A 382 -8.64 22.77 -14.25
CA PRO A 382 -7.35 23.44 -14.40
C PRO A 382 -6.19 22.46 -14.54
N ASP A 383 -5.15 22.90 -15.25
CA ASP A 383 -3.84 22.28 -15.09
C ASP A 383 -3.32 22.65 -13.69
N THR A 384 -2.54 21.76 -13.08
CA THR A 384 -2.04 21.95 -11.72
C THR A 384 -0.61 21.46 -11.58
N ASP A 385 0.17 22.18 -10.79
CA ASP A 385 1.47 21.70 -10.33
C ASP A 385 1.59 21.79 -8.82
N GLN A 386 2.35 20.86 -8.24
CA GLN A 386 2.65 20.84 -6.81
C GLN A 386 4.12 20.51 -6.58
N PHE A 387 4.81 21.40 -5.88
CA PHE A 387 6.12 21.14 -5.32
C PHE A 387 6.00 20.89 -3.81
N ASN A 388 6.57 19.79 -3.34
CA ASN A 388 6.75 19.52 -1.92
C ASN A 388 8.21 19.19 -1.65
N ILE A 389 8.76 19.77 -0.60
CA ILE A 389 10.03 19.36 0.00
C ILE A 389 9.83 19.29 1.51
N GLY A 390 10.29 18.21 2.13
CA GLY A 390 10.36 18.13 3.58
C GLY A 390 11.73 17.71 4.06
N VAL A 391 12.12 18.26 5.20
CA VAL A 391 13.38 17.97 5.90
C VAL A 391 13.02 17.47 7.29
N TYR A 392 13.63 16.37 7.70
CA TYR A 392 13.33 15.72 8.97
C TYR A 392 14.59 15.27 9.70
N GLY A 393 14.46 15.17 11.01
CA GLY A 393 15.42 14.57 11.92
C GLY A 393 14.72 13.60 12.85
N LEU A 394 15.37 12.48 13.15
CA LEU A 394 14.98 11.48 14.13
C LEU A 394 16.17 11.23 15.04
N ALA A 395 16.00 11.48 16.34
CA ALA A 395 16.95 11.11 17.37
C ALA A 395 16.45 9.84 18.08
N GLU A 396 17.32 8.85 18.20
CA GLU A 396 17.09 7.62 18.95
C GLU A 396 18.10 7.54 20.09
N PHE A 397 17.62 7.52 21.32
CA PHE A 397 18.43 7.59 22.53
C PHE A 397 18.20 6.36 23.41
N GLN A 398 19.26 5.59 23.66
CA GLN A 398 19.30 4.52 24.64
C GLN A 398 19.45 5.12 26.04
N ALA A 399 18.33 5.32 26.74
CA ALA A 399 18.31 5.97 28.05
C ALA A 399 18.83 5.06 29.18
N THR A 400 18.54 3.76 29.10
CA THR A 400 19.09 2.68 29.93
C THR A 400 19.27 1.45 29.06
N ASP A 401 19.86 0.35 29.54
CA ASP A 401 19.99 -0.90 28.75
C ASP A 401 18.65 -1.48 28.28
N THR A 402 17.55 -1.13 28.96
CA THR A 402 16.20 -1.63 28.67
C THR A 402 15.25 -0.59 28.08
N LEU A 403 15.60 0.70 28.12
CA LEU A 403 14.72 1.80 27.72
C LEU A 403 15.32 2.59 26.55
N LYS A 404 14.59 2.63 25.44
CA LYS A 404 14.86 3.48 24.29
C LYS A 404 13.80 4.58 24.20
N LEU A 405 14.26 5.79 23.95
CA LEU A 405 13.43 6.95 23.65
C LEU A 405 13.72 7.40 22.21
N SER A 406 12.69 7.87 21.52
CA SER A 406 12.85 8.46 20.19
C SER A 406 12.09 9.76 20.07
N GLY A 407 12.64 10.69 19.30
CA GLY A 407 12.02 11.98 19.01
C GLY A 407 12.27 12.36 17.57
N SER A 408 11.23 12.77 16.84
CA SER A 408 11.35 13.25 15.48
C SER A 408 10.70 14.61 15.29
N LEU A 409 11.26 15.37 14.34
CA LEU A 409 10.75 16.66 13.91
C LEU A 409 10.90 16.76 12.40
N ARG A 410 9.88 17.29 11.74
CA ARG A 410 9.86 17.52 10.31
C ARG A 410 9.24 18.87 9.99
N TYR A 411 9.84 19.54 9.02
CA TYR A 411 9.30 20.73 8.36
C TYR A 411 9.03 20.39 6.90
N ASP A 412 7.83 20.67 6.42
CA ASP A 412 7.47 20.58 5.00
C ASP A 412 7.23 21.98 4.44
N HIS A 413 7.68 22.22 3.20
CA HIS A 413 7.23 23.32 2.36
C HIS A 413 6.45 22.73 1.19
N ILE A 414 5.20 23.13 1.04
CA ILE A 414 4.31 22.67 -0.03
C ILE A 414 3.79 23.90 -0.76
N ARG A 415 4.01 23.94 -2.07
CA ARG A 415 3.43 24.94 -2.97
C ARG A 415 2.60 24.24 -4.02
N THR A 416 1.34 24.61 -4.14
CA THR A 416 0.46 24.14 -5.22
C THR A 416 0.02 25.34 -6.04
N ARG A 417 0.05 25.22 -7.36
CA ARG A 417 -0.43 26.25 -8.30
C ARG A 417 -1.49 25.65 -9.21
N LEU A 418 -2.50 26.47 -9.54
CA LEU A 418 -3.53 26.17 -10.51
C LEU A 418 -3.32 27.08 -11.73
N ASP A 419 -3.27 26.50 -12.93
CA ASP A 419 -3.33 27.29 -14.17
C ASP A 419 -4.79 27.47 -14.57
N VAL A 420 -5.29 28.68 -14.36
CA VAL A 420 -6.69 29.03 -14.59
C VAL A 420 -6.95 29.53 -16.02
N GLY A 421 -5.96 29.48 -16.92
CA GLY A 421 -6.09 30.00 -18.29
C GLY A 421 -7.17 29.32 -19.13
N PHE A 422 -7.57 28.09 -18.78
CA PHE A 422 -8.70 27.38 -19.42
C PHE A 422 -10.08 27.90 -18.96
N ILE A 423 -10.16 28.57 -17.81
CA ILE A 423 -11.41 29.10 -17.24
C ILE A 423 -11.79 30.34 -18.02
N THR A 424 -13.01 30.34 -18.55
CA THR A 424 -13.54 31.44 -19.37
C THR A 424 -14.83 32.01 -18.82
N ASP A 425 -15.45 31.38 -17.82
CA ASP A 425 -16.64 31.94 -17.20
C ASP A 425 -16.26 33.07 -16.24
N PRO A 426 -16.88 34.26 -16.37
CA PRO A 426 -16.52 35.43 -15.56
C PRO A 426 -16.65 35.22 -14.05
N ASP A 427 -17.69 34.50 -13.62
CA ASP A 427 -17.94 34.23 -12.20
C ASP A 427 -16.78 33.47 -11.54
N SER A 428 -16.28 32.39 -12.17
CA SER A 428 -15.14 31.63 -11.64
C SER A 428 -13.83 32.42 -11.71
N LEU A 429 -13.62 33.22 -12.76
CA LEU A 429 -12.43 34.08 -12.89
C LEU A 429 -12.39 35.16 -11.80
N ASP A 430 -13.51 35.82 -11.53
CA ASP A 430 -13.61 36.84 -10.48
C ASP A 430 -13.37 36.24 -9.08
N LEU A 431 -13.89 35.03 -8.85
CA LEU A 431 -13.66 34.29 -7.60
C LEU A 431 -12.19 33.88 -7.44
N LEU A 432 -11.55 33.42 -8.51
CA LEU A 432 -10.14 33.05 -8.50
C LEU A 432 -9.21 34.26 -8.36
N ALA A 433 -9.53 35.39 -8.99
CA ALA A 433 -8.81 36.64 -8.81
C ALA A 433 -8.80 37.11 -7.34
N GLN A 434 -9.87 36.79 -6.58
CA GLN A 434 -9.96 37.07 -5.15
C GLN A 434 -9.20 36.07 -4.29
N SER A 435 -9.24 34.77 -4.63
CA SER A 435 -8.60 33.70 -3.84
C SER A 435 -7.12 33.47 -4.18
N GLY A 436 -6.65 33.98 -5.31
CA GLY A 436 -5.34 33.69 -5.89
C GLY A 436 -5.33 32.41 -6.74
N GLU A 437 -4.13 31.96 -7.11
CA GLU A 437 -3.91 30.74 -7.92
C GLU A 437 -2.81 29.85 -7.31
N THR A 438 -2.23 30.25 -6.18
CA THR A 438 -1.14 29.55 -5.52
C THR A 438 -1.41 29.43 -4.04
N ILE A 439 -1.34 28.20 -3.53
CA ILE A 439 -1.44 27.88 -2.11
C ILE A 439 -0.06 27.48 -1.59
N LYS A 440 0.29 27.94 -0.39
CA LYS A 440 1.53 27.58 0.30
C LYS A 440 1.23 27.07 1.70
N ASN A 441 1.75 25.90 2.03
CA ASN A 441 1.63 25.29 3.36
C ASN A 441 3.03 25.00 3.92
N ASN A 442 3.22 25.27 5.21
CA ASN A 442 4.49 25.06 5.90
C ASN A 442 4.33 24.33 7.24
N PRO A 443 3.73 23.11 7.24
CA PRO A 443 3.44 22.41 8.48
C PRO A 443 4.73 21.92 9.14
N VAL A 444 4.71 21.92 10.47
CA VAL A 444 5.73 21.28 11.31
C VAL A 444 5.06 20.12 12.02
N THR A 445 5.66 18.94 11.91
CA THR A 445 5.19 17.75 12.63
C THR A 445 6.29 17.14 13.47
N GLY A 446 5.89 16.49 14.55
CA GLY A 446 6.81 15.77 15.40
C GLY A 446 6.20 14.50 15.97
N SER A 447 7.07 13.68 16.55
CA SER A 447 6.63 12.57 17.39
C SER A 447 7.62 12.29 18.51
N VAL A 448 7.12 11.75 19.60
CA VAL A 448 7.93 11.22 20.71
C VAL A 448 7.49 9.79 20.96
N GLY A 449 8.45 8.89 21.07
CA GLY A 449 8.23 7.46 21.24
C GLY A 449 9.08 6.87 22.36
N MET A 450 8.61 5.74 22.87
CA MET A 450 9.29 4.95 23.88
C MET A 450 9.19 3.47 23.53
N VAL A 451 10.25 2.72 23.79
CA VAL A 451 10.29 1.26 23.82
C VAL A 451 11.00 0.84 25.10
N TRP A 452 10.32 0.08 25.95
CA TRP A 452 10.82 -0.39 27.23
C TRP A 452 10.74 -1.92 27.31
N ASN A 453 11.89 -2.58 27.27
CA ASN A 453 12.03 -4.01 27.58
C ASN A 453 11.81 -4.19 29.09
N MET A 454 10.57 -4.39 29.52
CA MET A 454 10.24 -4.56 30.94
C MET A 454 10.82 -5.86 31.50
N THR A 455 10.85 -6.89 30.66
CA THR A 455 11.49 -8.18 30.89
C THR A 455 12.08 -8.69 29.57
N ASP A 456 12.73 -9.84 29.56
CA ASP A 456 13.23 -10.49 28.33
C ASP A 456 12.10 -10.94 27.38
N HIS A 457 10.86 -11.02 27.88
CA HIS A 457 9.69 -11.49 27.13
C HIS A 457 8.61 -10.42 26.90
N ALA A 458 8.70 -9.28 27.57
CA ALA A 458 7.66 -8.26 27.56
C ALA A 458 8.23 -6.87 27.26
N ILE A 459 7.75 -6.28 26.17
CA ILE A 459 8.18 -4.98 25.67
C ILE A 459 6.97 -4.05 25.65
N LEU A 460 7.02 -2.99 26.45
CA LEU A 460 6.04 -1.90 26.39
C LEU A 460 6.51 -0.86 25.37
N PHE A 461 5.63 -0.40 24.48
CA PHE A 461 5.91 0.74 23.62
C PHE A 461 4.80 1.77 23.69
N GLY A 462 5.14 3.01 23.34
CA GLY A 462 4.17 4.07 23.18
C GLY A 462 4.65 5.18 22.28
N ASN A 463 3.73 5.90 21.66
CA ASN A 463 4.02 7.02 20.78
C ASN A 463 2.94 8.10 20.87
N VAL A 464 3.39 9.35 20.82
CA VAL A 464 2.52 10.50 20.55
C VAL A 464 3.06 11.19 19.31
N SER A 465 2.20 11.41 18.32
CA SER A 465 2.60 11.98 17.03
C SER A 465 1.56 12.94 16.48
N THR A 466 2.04 13.94 15.73
CA THR A 466 1.18 14.85 14.96
C THR A 466 1.18 14.47 13.48
N SER A 467 0.04 14.57 12.81
CA SER A 467 -0.10 14.42 11.36
C SER A 467 -0.72 15.62 10.69
N PHE A 468 -0.50 15.72 9.39
CA PHE A 468 -1.22 16.64 8.53
C PHE A 468 -1.43 16.09 7.12
N ARG A 469 -2.37 16.71 6.41
CA ARG A 469 -2.68 16.46 5.00
C ARG A 469 -3.02 17.78 4.36
N THR A 470 -2.31 18.14 3.32
CA THR A 470 -2.70 19.28 2.49
C THR A 470 -3.79 18.86 1.50
N SER A 471 -4.56 19.84 1.02
CA SER A 471 -5.48 19.63 -0.09
C SER A 471 -4.74 18.99 -1.29
N SER A 472 -5.38 17.99 -1.88
CA SER A 472 -4.91 17.38 -3.12
C SER A 472 -5.13 18.34 -4.29
N VAL A 473 -4.33 18.20 -5.35
CA VAL A 473 -4.50 18.98 -6.58
C VAL A 473 -5.90 18.79 -7.19
N THR A 474 -6.47 17.58 -7.09
CA THR A 474 -7.84 17.30 -7.55
C THR A 474 -8.91 18.03 -6.74
N GLU A 475 -8.71 18.21 -5.43
CA GLU A 475 -9.64 18.96 -4.59
C GLU A 475 -9.64 20.43 -5.00
N LEU A 476 -8.45 21.01 -5.21
CA LEU A 476 -8.31 22.42 -5.60
C LEU A 476 -8.79 22.70 -7.03
N ALA A 477 -8.53 21.76 -7.95
CA ALA A 477 -8.94 21.85 -9.36
C ALA A 477 -10.47 21.73 -9.56
N ALA A 478 -11.21 21.27 -8.56
CA ALA A 478 -12.65 21.15 -8.65
C ALA A 478 -13.31 22.54 -8.58
N ILE A 479 -13.51 23.19 -9.74
CA ILE A 479 -14.11 24.52 -9.87
C ILE A 479 -15.25 24.49 -10.89
N GLY A 480 -16.30 25.28 -10.66
CA GLY A 480 -17.38 25.48 -11.63
C GLY A 480 -18.49 24.42 -11.59
N LYS A 481 -19.18 24.20 -12.72
CA LYS A 481 -20.35 23.31 -12.79
C LYS A 481 -19.94 21.83 -12.90
N GLY A 482 -20.03 21.11 -11.78
CA GLY A 482 -19.78 19.68 -11.68
C GLY A 482 -20.85 18.78 -12.32
N VAL A 483 -20.70 17.46 -12.15
CA VAL A 483 -21.61 16.44 -12.71
C VAL A 483 -23.05 16.56 -12.17
N ASN A 484 -23.22 17.08 -10.95
CA ASN A 484 -24.52 17.23 -10.27
C ASN A 484 -25.21 18.58 -10.50
N SER A 485 -24.75 19.39 -11.46
CA SER A 485 -25.29 20.73 -11.78
C SER A 485 -25.21 21.79 -10.67
N VAL A 486 -24.73 21.46 -9.47
CA VAL A 486 -24.45 22.43 -8.39
C VAL A 486 -23.10 23.10 -8.68
N PHE A 487 -23.07 24.43 -8.63
CA PHE A 487 -21.87 25.22 -8.83
C PHE A 487 -20.90 25.06 -7.66
N ARG A 488 -19.62 24.85 -7.94
CA ARG A 488 -18.56 24.73 -6.94
C ARG A 488 -17.77 26.03 -6.88
N VAL A 489 -17.89 26.72 -5.75
CA VAL A 489 -17.14 27.94 -5.45
C VAL A 489 -15.71 27.53 -5.08
N PRO A 490 -14.67 28.12 -5.67
CA PRO A 490 -13.28 27.85 -5.29
C PRO A 490 -13.04 28.32 -3.85
N ASN A 491 -12.12 27.64 -3.17
CA ASN A 491 -11.61 28.05 -1.87
C ASN A 491 -10.12 27.72 -1.85
N LEU A 492 -9.26 28.74 -1.85
CA LEU A 492 -7.81 28.54 -1.72
C LEU A 492 -7.29 28.87 -0.32
N ASP A 493 -8.17 29.25 0.60
CA ASP A 493 -7.89 29.41 2.03
C ASP A 493 -8.01 28.09 2.81
N ILE A 494 -8.03 26.96 2.09
CA ILE A 494 -8.09 25.63 2.69
C ILE A 494 -6.78 25.37 3.45
N LYS A 495 -6.93 25.17 4.76
CA LYS A 495 -5.84 24.79 5.65
C LYS A 495 -5.54 23.30 5.51
N PRO A 496 -4.33 22.85 5.87
CA PRO A 496 -4.05 21.44 6.04
C PRO A 496 -4.95 20.86 7.14
N GLU A 497 -5.48 19.65 6.91
CA GLU A 497 -6.07 18.84 8.00
C GLU A 497 -4.98 18.55 9.03
N LYS A 498 -5.34 18.44 10.31
CA LYS A 498 -4.40 18.10 11.40
C LYS A 498 -4.89 16.94 12.24
N GLY A 499 -3.95 16.23 12.85
CA GLY A 499 -4.26 15.18 13.80
C GLY A 499 -3.21 15.02 14.88
N ILE A 500 -3.65 14.55 16.04
CA ILE A 500 -2.80 14.10 17.15
C ILE A 500 -3.17 12.66 17.46
N ASN A 501 -2.18 11.78 17.47
CA ASN A 501 -2.35 10.37 17.80
C ASN A 501 -1.63 10.01 19.07
N HIS A 502 -2.29 9.17 19.86
CA HIS A 502 -1.76 8.53 21.04
C HIS A 502 -1.84 7.01 20.84
N GLU A 503 -0.72 6.33 21.02
CA GLU A 503 -0.63 4.88 20.89
C GLU A 503 0.16 4.30 22.07
N ILE A 504 -0.32 3.19 22.61
CA ILE A 504 0.37 2.38 23.61
C ILE A 504 0.15 0.90 23.29
N GLY A 505 1.18 0.09 23.45
CA GLY A 505 1.06 -1.33 23.20
C GLY A 505 2.05 -2.19 23.96
N LEU A 506 1.73 -3.47 24.04
CA LEU A 506 2.50 -4.50 24.70
C LEU A 506 2.85 -5.58 23.67
N ARG A 507 4.15 -5.89 23.55
CA ARG A 507 4.66 -7.01 22.77
C ARG A 507 5.13 -8.10 23.71
N LEU A 508 4.67 -9.32 23.46
CA LEU A 508 5.05 -10.52 24.17
C LEU A 508 5.82 -11.42 23.22
N ARG A 509 7.00 -11.89 23.64
CA ARG A 509 7.92 -12.70 22.84
C ARG A 509 8.39 -13.90 23.67
N TYR A 510 7.88 -15.08 23.35
CA TYR A 510 8.28 -16.36 23.91
C TYR A 510 8.66 -17.30 22.78
N ASP A 511 9.43 -18.35 23.08
CA ASP A 511 10.00 -19.27 22.09
C ASP A 511 8.95 -19.85 21.12
N HIS A 512 7.77 -20.17 21.65
CA HIS A 512 6.69 -20.80 20.88
C HIS A 512 5.53 -19.87 20.59
N TRP A 513 5.42 -18.68 21.20
CA TRP A 513 4.30 -17.79 20.93
C TRP A 513 4.67 -16.32 21.10
N GLN A 514 4.01 -15.49 20.33
CA GLN A 514 4.15 -14.04 20.38
C GLN A 514 2.79 -13.38 20.30
N ALA A 515 2.66 -12.21 20.91
CA ALA A 515 1.46 -11.39 20.79
C ALA A 515 1.79 -9.90 20.81
N ASP A 516 0.99 -9.14 20.09
CA ASP A 516 1.04 -7.68 20.03
C ASP A 516 -0.37 -7.16 20.33
N ILE A 517 -0.49 -6.35 21.38
CA ILE A 517 -1.75 -5.73 21.78
C ILE A 517 -1.53 -4.22 21.81
N THR A 518 -2.33 -3.48 21.05
CA THR A 518 -2.20 -2.04 20.88
C THR A 518 -3.53 -1.35 21.14
N GLY A 519 -3.52 -0.30 21.96
CA GLY A 519 -4.60 0.69 22.04
C GLY A 519 -4.19 1.99 21.36
N PHE A 520 -5.13 2.62 20.65
CA PHE A 520 -4.88 3.90 19.98
C PHE A 520 -6.06 4.87 20.11
N TYR A 521 -5.75 6.16 20.05
CA TYR A 521 -6.71 7.27 20.00
C TYR A 521 -6.16 8.38 19.10
N ASN A 522 -6.95 8.78 18.10
CA ASN A 522 -6.66 9.86 17.16
C ASN A 522 -7.70 10.95 17.32
N ASP A 523 -7.25 12.19 17.54
CA ASP A 523 -8.08 13.38 17.48
C ASP A 523 -7.73 14.19 16.23
N LEU A 524 -8.75 14.59 15.48
CA LEU A 524 -8.61 15.21 14.17
C LEU A 524 -9.38 16.51 14.09
N GLU A 525 -8.71 17.51 13.54
CA GLU A 525 -9.22 18.86 13.37
C GLU A 525 -8.96 19.37 11.96
N ASP A 526 -9.65 20.44 11.58
CA ASP A 526 -9.54 21.06 10.27
C ASP A 526 -9.80 20.06 9.11
N LEU A 527 -10.64 19.02 9.30
CA LEU A 527 -10.93 18.05 8.24
C LEU A 527 -11.64 18.72 7.07
N ILE A 528 -11.21 18.37 5.86
CA ILE A 528 -11.70 18.97 4.62
C ILE A 528 -13.00 18.26 4.20
N GLU A 529 -14.10 19.00 4.27
CA GLU A 529 -15.40 18.61 3.72
C GLU A 529 -15.53 19.12 2.29
N ARG A 530 -15.94 18.23 1.36
CA ARG A 530 -15.88 18.52 -0.07
C ARG A 530 -17.14 19.19 -0.61
N ASN A 531 -18.27 19.07 0.07
CA ASN A 531 -19.56 19.55 -0.43
C ASN A 531 -20.28 20.45 0.59
N ALA A 532 -19.53 21.25 1.34
CA ALA A 532 -20.12 22.18 2.31
C ALA A 532 -21.10 23.12 1.58
N PRO A 533 -22.38 23.18 2.01
CA PRO A 533 -23.38 23.98 1.33
C PRO A 533 -23.10 25.48 1.52
N VAL A 534 -23.08 26.23 0.42
CA VAL A 534 -22.93 27.68 0.41
C VAL A 534 -23.96 28.31 -0.54
N THR A 535 -24.07 29.63 -0.53
CA THR A 535 -24.90 30.37 -1.50
C THR A 535 -23.99 31.20 -2.38
N PHE A 536 -24.16 31.11 -3.70
CA PHE A 536 -23.43 31.91 -4.68
C PHE A 536 -24.42 32.59 -5.64
N ASN A 537 -24.36 33.92 -5.76
CA ASN A 537 -25.30 34.72 -6.55
C ASN A 537 -26.78 34.38 -6.26
N GLY A 538 -27.12 34.16 -4.99
CA GLY A 538 -28.48 33.81 -4.55
C GLY A 538 -28.92 32.38 -4.85
N ASN A 539 -28.06 31.54 -5.42
CA ASN A 539 -28.34 30.14 -5.76
C ASN A 539 -27.59 29.16 -4.83
N PRO A 540 -28.13 27.95 -4.59
CA PRO A 540 -27.41 26.90 -3.91
C PRO A 540 -26.12 26.53 -4.64
N ALA A 541 -25.02 26.51 -3.89
CA ALA A 541 -23.70 26.14 -4.36
C ALA A 541 -23.01 25.28 -3.29
N VAL A 542 -21.83 24.74 -3.63
CA VAL A 542 -20.99 24.02 -2.67
C VAL A 542 -19.57 24.58 -2.69
N GLN A 543 -18.88 24.43 -1.57
CA GLN A 543 -17.49 24.81 -1.43
C GLN A 543 -16.73 23.73 -0.66
N ILE A 544 -15.42 23.64 -0.87
CA ILE A 544 -14.53 22.79 -0.08
C ILE A 544 -14.07 23.60 1.14
N GLN A 545 -14.24 23.09 2.36
CA GLN A 545 -13.96 23.83 3.59
C GLN A 545 -13.40 22.94 4.71
N ASN A 546 -12.57 23.50 5.59
CA ASN A 546 -12.09 22.84 6.82
C ASN A 546 -13.12 22.99 7.93
N ILE A 547 -14.21 22.24 7.85
CA ILE A 547 -15.30 22.31 8.84
C ILE A 547 -15.52 20.98 9.56
N GLY A 548 -14.75 19.94 9.27
CA GLY A 548 -14.93 18.65 9.92
C GLY A 548 -13.99 18.47 11.12
N GLU A 549 -14.47 17.77 12.13
CA GLU A 549 -13.69 17.29 13.25
C GLU A 549 -14.06 15.83 13.51
N ALA A 550 -13.08 14.99 13.86
CA ALA A 550 -13.36 13.59 14.12
C ALA A 550 -12.45 13.01 15.19
N GLU A 551 -12.94 11.98 15.86
CA GLU A 551 -12.12 11.13 16.73
C GLU A 551 -12.16 9.69 16.21
N VAL A 552 -11.04 8.97 16.31
CA VAL A 552 -10.99 7.54 16.00
C VAL A 552 -10.12 6.80 17.02
N TYR A 553 -10.68 5.78 17.66
CA TYR A 553 -10.00 5.01 18.69
C TYR A 553 -10.32 3.52 18.58
N GLY A 554 -9.46 2.70 19.15
CA GLY A 554 -9.60 1.26 19.02
C GLY A 554 -8.55 0.45 19.76
N VAL A 555 -8.73 -0.87 19.66
CA VAL A 555 -7.79 -1.87 20.14
C VAL A 555 -7.53 -2.87 19.02
N GLU A 556 -6.26 -3.17 18.81
CA GLU A 556 -5.76 -4.14 17.83
C GLU A 556 -4.99 -5.23 18.59
N MET A 557 -5.26 -6.49 18.26
CA MET A 557 -4.52 -7.64 18.78
C MET A 557 -4.02 -8.48 17.60
N GLN A 558 -2.79 -8.97 17.71
CA GLN A 558 -2.23 -10.01 16.85
C GLN A 558 -1.53 -11.05 17.73
N MET A 559 -1.64 -12.33 17.38
CA MET A 559 -0.96 -13.43 18.08
C MET A 559 -0.50 -14.48 17.07
N GLY A 560 0.69 -15.03 17.31
CA GLY A 560 1.23 -16.20 16.62
C GLY A 560 1.65 -17.26 17.64
N TRP A 561 1.41 -18.52 17.34
CA TRP A 561 1.72 -19.66 18.21
C TRP A 561 2.16 -20.85 17.38
N SER A 562 3.37 -21.34 17.67
CA SER A 562 3.96 -22.56 17.11
C SER A 562 4.02 -23.64 18.20
N PRO A 563 2.93 -24.40 18.45
CA PRO A 563 2.90 -25.43 19.48
C PRO A 563 3.91 -26.56 19.23
N THR A 564 4.26 -26.79 17.97
CA THR A 564 5.27 -27.74 17.50
C THR A 564 5.98 -27.13 16.29
N GLU A 565 7.08 -27.74 15.83
CA GLU A 565 7.80 -27.28 14.61
C GLU A 565 6.92 -27.37 13.35
N ASP A 566 5.97 -28.32 13.31
CA ASP A 566 5.10 -28.51 12.15
C ASP A 566 3.89 -27.56 12.10
N TRP A 567 3.56 -26.85 13.19
CA TRP A 567 2.32 -26.08 13.30
C TRP A 567 2.60 -24.60 13.52
N TYR A 568 1.91 -23.74 12.78
CA TYR A 568 1.87 -22.30 13.02
C TYR A 568 0.43 -21.82 13.01
N LEU A 569 -0.05 -21.36 14.16
CA LEU A 569 -1.36 -20.79 14.36
C LEU A 569 -1.23 -19.28 14.52
N SER A 570 -2.07 -18.50 13.85
CA SER A 570 -2.08 -17.05 14.02
C SER A 570 -3.49 -16.50 14.06
N THR A 571 -3.68 -15.41 14.78
CA THR A 571 -4.95 -14.70 14.83
C THR A 571 -4.74 -13.20 15.00
N ASN A 572 -5.68 -12.43 14.49
CA ASN A 572 -5.85 -11.05 14.89
C ASN A 572 -7.32 -10.71 15.14
N ALA A 573 -7.52 -9.64 15.90
CA ALA A 573 -8.81 -9.05 16.14
C ALA A 573 -8.66 -7.54 16.23
N THR A 574 -9.62 -6.81 15.67
CA THR A 574 -9.64 -5.35 15.71
C THR A 574 -11.01 -4.85 16.12
N TYR A 575 -11.00 -3.85 16.99
CA TYR A 575 -12.14 -3.04 17.33
C TYR A 575 -11.80 -1.58 17.06
N THR A 576 -12.56 -0.94 16.19
CA THR A 576 -12.41 0.49 15.87
C THR A 576 -13.73 1.22 16.04
N ARG A 577 -13.67 2.42 16.59
CA ARG A 577 -14.77 3.40 16.59
C ARG A 577 -14.27 4.72 16.05
N GLY A 578 -15.09 5.34 15.21
CA GLY A 578 -14.87 6.70 14.74
C GLY A 578 -16.15 7.51 14.77
N ASN A 579 -16.08 8.75 15.27
CA ASN A 579 -17.17 9.73 15.31
C ASN A 579 -16.76 11.00 14.58
N ASP A 580 -17.72 11.62 13.89
CA ASP A 580 -17.68 13.04 13.60
C ASP A 580 -18.03 13.82 14.87
N LYS A 581 -17.14 14.68 15.35
CA LYS A 581 -17.27 15.39 16.65
C LYS A 581 -18.29 16.53 16.60
N ILE A 582 -18.70 16.96 15.41
CA ILE A 582 -19.61 18.10 15.21
C ILE A 582 -21.06 17.63 15.16
N THR A 583 -21.30 16.56 14.41
CA THR A 583 -22.63 15.97 14.22
C THR A 583 -22.93 14.87 15.24
N ASP A 584 -21.92 14.39 15.97
CA ASP A 584 -22.01 13.23 16.87
C ASP A 584 -22.54 11.97 16.15
N THR A 585 -22.13 11.81 14.89
CA THR A 585 -22.52 10.66 14.06
C THR A 585 -21.33 9.72 13.81
N PRO A 586 -21.56 8.41 13.64
CA PRO A 586 -20.53 7.49 13.20
C PRO A 586 -19.85 7.95 11.90
N LEU A 587 -18.53 7.81 11.82
CA LEU A 587 -17.84 7.87 10.53
C LEU A 587 -18.25 6.67 9.66
N SER A 588 -18.28 6.87 8.35
CA SER A 588 -18.47 5.78 7.39
C SER A 588 -17.22 4.91 7.25
N GLN A 589 -17.40 3.73 6.66
CA GLN A 589 -16.38 2.72 6.41
C GLN A 589 -15.65 2.19 7.65
N ILE A 590 -16.13 2.51 8.85
CA ILE A 590 -15.66 1.88 10.09
C ILE A 590 -16.12 0.42 10.08
N MET A 591 -15.16 -0.49 10.17
CA MET A 591 -15.44 -1.92 10.34
C MET A 591 -16.06 -2.17 11.73
N PRO A 592 -17.04 -3.08 11.85
CA PRO A 592 -17.42 -3.63 13.14
C PRO A 592 -16.26 -4.47 13.69
N TRP A 593 -16.44 -5.10 14.86
CA TRP A 593 -15.47 -6.10 15.33
C TRP A 593 -15.18 -7.10 14.22
N ASN A 594 -13.90 -7.24 13.89
CA ASN A 594 -13.45 -8.09 12.80
C ASN A 594 -12.12 -8.73 13.16
N GLY A 595 -11.75 -9.78 12.43
CA GLY A 595 -10.50 -10.46 12.63
C GLY A 595 -10.23 -11.55 11.62
N PHE A 596 -9.11 -12.19 11.83
CA PHE A 596 -8.59 -13.24 10.98
C PHE A 596 -7.99 -14.35 11.84
N LEU A 597 -8.12 -15.58 11.38
CA LEU A 597 -7.46 -16.75 11.95
C LEU A 597 -6.77 -17.51 10.83
N SER A 598 -5.58 -18.03 11.09
CA SER A 598 -4.86 -18.96 10.22
C SER A 598 -4.31 -20.12 11.06
N ALA A 599 -4.46 -21.33 10.52
CA ALA A 599 -3.86 -22.53 11.05
C ALA A 599 -3.08 -23.22 9.93
N ARG A 600 -1.75 -23.20 10.03
CA ARG A 600 -0.84 -23.82 9.07
C ARG A 600 -0.19 -25.05 9.68
N TRP A 601 -0.19 -26.13 8.90
CA TRP A 601 0.54 -27.35 9.16
C TRP A 601 1.54 -27.59 8.03
N GLU A 602 2.82 -27.62 8.35
CA GLU A 602 3.93 -27.74 7.42
C GLU A 602 4.96 -28.72 8.01
N PRO A 603 4.78 -30.03 7.79
CA PRO A 603 5.68 -31.03 8.32
C PRO A 603 7.08 -30.92 7.69
N VAL A 604 8.08 -30.60 8.51
CA VAL A 604 9.45 -30.19 8.11
C VAL A 604 10.13 -31.14 7.09
N GLN A 605 9.76 -32.43 7.09
CA GLN A 605 10.42 -33.46 6.27
C GLN A 605 9.63 -33.92 5.03
N HIS A 606 8.43 -33.37 4.76
CA HIS A 606 7.54 -33.96 3.75
C HIS A 606 7.28 -33.09 2.53
N GLY A 607 7.87 -31.90 2.43
CA GLY A 607 7.81 -31.08 1.21
C GLY A 607 6.40 -30.59 0.87
N PHE A 608 5.53 -30.37 1.85
CA PHE A 608 4.22 -29.78 1.63
C PHE A 608 3.75 -28.95 2.84
N TYR A 609 2.79 -28.05 2.61
CA TYR A 609 2.02 -27.40 3.67
C TYR A 609 0.53 -27.48 3.39
N LEU A 610 -0.26 -27.43 4.46
CA LEU A 610 -1.70 -27.18 4.46
C LEU A 610 -1.98 -25.97 5.34
N GLU A 611 -2.82 -25.05 4.89
CA GLU A 611 -3.22 -23.90 5.67
C GLU A 611 -4.72 -23.67 5.55
N SER A 612 -5.36 -23.43 6.68
CA SER A 612 -6.76 -23.02 6.74
C SER A 612 -6.84 -21.60 7.27
N THR A 613 -7.68 -20.76 6.65
CA THR A 613 -7.91 -19.41 7.13
C THR A 613 -9.39 -19.10 7.32
N LEU A 614 -9.69 -18.20 8.26
CA LEU A 614 -11.03 -17.72 8.56
C LEU A 614 -11.00 -16.20 8.71
N GLU A 615 -11.61 -15.50 7.76
CA GLU A 615 -11.89 -14.07 7.84
C GLU A 615 -13.30 -13.86 8.41
N TRP A 616 -13.46 -12.99 9.42
CA TRP A 616 -14.76 -12.76 10.04
C TRP A 616 -14.99 -11.29 10.42
N ALA A 617 -16.26 -10.90 10.41
CA ALA A 617 -16.73 -9.62 10.93
C ALA A 617 -18.12 -9.78 11.56
N LEU A 618 -18.38 -9.07 12.67
CA LEU A 618 -19.70 -9.01 13.28
C LEU A 618 -20.65 -8.10 12.47
N ASN A 619 -21.92 -8.07 12.87
CA ASN A 619 -22.89 -7.14 12.28
C ASN A 619 -22.43 -5.69 12.48
N LYS A 620 -22.51 -4.89 11.42
CA LYS A 620 -22.33 -3.44 11.48
C LYS A 620 -23.66 -2.78 11.82
N ASP A 621 -23.93 -2.68 13.12
CA ASP A 621 -25.12 -2.03 13.67
C ASP A 621 -24.92 -0.52 13.92
N ARG A 622 -23.65 -0.08 13.99
CA ARG A 622 -23.27 1.32 14.14
C ARG A 622 -22.69 1.83 12.81
N PHE A 623 -23.41 2.71 12.14
CA PHE A 623 -23.08 3.25 10.82
C PHE A 623 -23.68 4.64 10.64
N ASN A 624 -23.24 5.37 9.62
CA ASN A 624 -23.85 6.64 9.25
C ASN A 624 -25.05 6.39 8.32
N PRO A 625 -26.31 6.65 8.71
CA PRO A 625 -27.47 6.36 7.87
C PRO A 625 -27.58 7.25 6.63
N GLU A 626 -26.81 8.34 6.53
CA GLU A 626 -26.73 9.18 5.33
C GLU A 626 -25.76 8.65 4.27
N GLN A 627 -24.91 7.69 4.62
CA GLN A 627 -23.86 7.16 3.74
C GLN A 627 -23.89 5.64 3.61
N GLU A 628 -24.46 4.94 4.59
CA GLU A 628 -24.37 3.49 4.73
C GLU A 628 -25.69 2.87 5.21
N ARG A 629 -25.80 1.56 5.04
CA ARG A 629 -26.85 0.71 5.58
C ARG A 629 -26.27 -0.23 6.62
N ARG A 630 -27.18 -0.85 7.38
CA ARG A 630 -26.84 -1.98 8.23
C ARG A 630 -26.29 -3.13 7.38
N THR A 631 -25.13 -3.65 7.74
CA THR A 631 -24.48 -4.78 7.05
C THR A 631 -24.38 -5.97 7.99
N ASN A 632 -24.83 -7.13 7.52
CA ASN A 632 -24.72 -8.38 8.27
C ASN A 632 -23.24 -8.80 8.40
N GLY A 633 -22.92 -9.44 9.51
CA GLY A 633 -21.63 -10.07 9.72
C GLY A 633 -21.42 -11.27 8.79
N TYR A 634 -20.17 -11.68 8.66
CA TYR A 634 -19.77 -12.80 7.82
C TYR A 634 -18.63 -13.60 8.44
N SER A 635 -18.44 -14.79 7.89
CA SER A 635 -17.34 -15.70 8.18
C SER A 635 -17.00 -16.42 6.88
N VAL A 636 -15.79 -16.24 6.37
CA VAL A 636 -15.33 -16.80 5.09
C VAL A 636 -14.14 -17.71 5.37
N PHE A 637 -14.27 -18.97 4.99
CA PHE A 637 -13.28 -20.01 5.24
C PHE A 637 -12.53 -20.34 3.95
N ASN A 638 -11.21 -20.39 4.04
CA ASN A 638 -10.34 -20.72 2.91
C ASN A 638 -9.41 -21.88 3.26
N LEU A 639 -8.98 -22.61 2.25
CA LEU A 639 -8.00 -23.69 2.35
C LEU A 639 -6.91 -23.48 1.30
N TYR A 640 -5.66 -23.60 1.72
CA TYR A 640 -4.48 -23.52 0.87
C TYR A 640 -3.62 -24.77 1.08
N ALA A 641 -3.01 -25.25 0.01
CA ALA A 641 -2.05 -26.34 0.04
C ALA A 641 -0.90 -26.03 -0.91
N GLY A 642 0.33 -26.36 -0.54
CA GLY A 642 1.47 -26.28 -1.44
C GLY A 642 2.33 -27.52 -1.36
N PHE A 643 2.89 -27.90 -2.50
CA PHE A 643 3.70 -29.10 -2.69
C PHE A 643 5.01 -28.69 -3.36
N TYR A 644 6.12 -28.87 -2.65
CA TYR A 644 7.49 -28.66 -3.12
C TYR A 644 7.96 -29.98 -3.76
N LEU A 645 7.74 -30.13 -5.07
CA LEU A 645 7.89 -31.42 -5.75
C LEU A 645 9.34 -31.89 -5.84
N ASP A 646 10.30 -30.96 -5.82
CA ASP A 646 11.72 -31.23 -5.72
C ASP A 646 12.10 -31.86 -4.37
N GLU A 647 11.40 -31.49 -3.30
CA GLU A 647 11.60 -32.11 -1.99
C GLU A 647 10.91 -33.47 -1.88
N MET A 648 9.69 -33.59 -2.41
CA MET A 648 8.91 -34.83 -2.38
C MET A 648 9.51 -35.91 -3.30
N TRP A 649 10.03 -35.50 -4.46
CA TRP A 649 10.61 -36.37 -5.47
C TRP A 649 11.94 -35.80 -6.03
N PRO A 650 13.03 -35.86 -5.25
CA PRO A 650 14.32 -35.32 -5.65
C PRO A 650 14.82 -35.89 -6.98
N GLY A 651 15.30 -35.01 -7.87
CA GLY A 651 15.83 -35.37 -9.19
C GLY A 651 14.79 -35.55 -10.30
N LEU A 652 13.49 -35.63 -9.98
CA LEU A 652 12.41 -35.70 -10.98
C LEU A 652 11.82 -34.31 -11.32
N PHE A 653 11.65 -33.45 -10.30
CA PHE A 653 10.94 -32.17 -10.43
C PHE A 653 11.71 -30.99 -9.82
N ASN A 654 12.97 -30.82 -10.20
CA ASN A 654 13.85 -29.77 -9.64
C ASN A 654 13.22 -28.37 -9.78
N GLY A 655 13.10 -27.66 -8.65
CA GLY A 655 12.59 -26.29 -8.60
C GLY A 655 11.10 -26.13 -8.91
N VAL A 656 10.30 -27.21 -8.87
CA VAL A 656 8.87 -27.16 -9.17
C VAL A 656 8.04 -27.10 -7.89
N THR A 657 7.19 -26.08 -7.77
CA THR A 657 6.21 -25.95 -6.70
C THR A 657 4.80 -25.88 -7.28
N VAL A 658 3.89 -26.70 -6.76
CA VAL A 658 2.45 -26.64 -7.07
C VAL A 658 1.69 -26.10 -5.87
N ARG A 659 0.79 -25.17 -6.09
CA ARG A 659 -0.08 -24.60 -5.05
C ARG A 659 -1.54 -24.79 -5.46
N LEU A 660 -2.37 -25.16 -4.51
CA LEU A 660 -3.82 -25.30 -4.65
C LEU A 660 -4.50 -24.43 -3.60
N ALA A 661 -5.56 -23.74 -3.96
CA ALA A 661 -6.39 -23.03 -3.01
C ALA A 661 -7.87 -23.23 -3.29
N ILE A 662 -8.67 -23.18 -2.23
CA ILE A 662 -10.12 -23.03 -2.29
C ILE A 662 -10.48 -21.87 -1.38
N GLU A 663 -10.74 -20.71 -1.96
CA GLU A 663 -11.24 -19.55 -1.22
C GLU A 663 -12.76 -19.56 -1.19
N ASN A 664 -13.33 -19.02 -0.11
CA ASN A 664 -14.76 -19.03 0.16
C ASN A 664 -15.36 -20.44 -0.01
N LEU A 665 -14.81 -21.41 0.73
CA LEU A 665 -15.12 -22.84 0.63
C LEU A 665 -16.63 -23.14 0.64
N PHE A 666 -17.39 -22.39 1.44
CA PHE A 666 -18.82 -22.57 1.61
C PHE A 666 -19.68 -21.69 0.70
N ASP A 667 -19.07 -21.00 -0.27
CA ASP A 667 -19.75 -20.14 -1.24
C ASP A 667 -20.66 -19.10 -0.55
N LYS A 668 -20.12 -18.47 0.50
CA LYS A 668 -20.84 -17.51 1.34
C LYS A 668 -21.07 -16.23 0.56
N GLU A 669 -22.33 -15.78 0.46
CA GLU A 669 -22.64 -14.42 0.01
C GLU A 669 -22.32 -13.44 1.14
N TYR A 670 -21.46 -12.47 0.87
CA TYR A 670 -21.12 -11.42 1.82
C TYR A 670 -20.71 -10.12 1.11
N ARG A 671 -20.71 -9.03 1.88
CA ARG A 671 -20.26 -7.70 1.48
C ARG A 671 -19.32 -7.20 2.56
N LEU A 672 -18.26 -6.50 2.16
CA LEU A 672 -17.35 -5.89 3.11
C LEU A 672 -18.06 -4.71 3.81
N PRO A 673 -18.12 -4.64 5.15
CA PRO A 673 -18.76 -3.53 5.87
C PRO A 673 -18.11 -2.16 5.66
N ALA A 674 -16.86 -2.13 5.16
CA ALA A 674 -16.16 -0.92 4.73
C ALA A 674 -16.39 -0.59 3.24
N GLY A 675 -17.08 -1.47 2.49
CA GLY A 675 -17.41 -1.28 1.09
C GLY A 675 -18.29 -0.05 0.88
N VAL A 676 -18.03 0.67 -0.22
CA VAL A 676 -18.76 1.91 -0.51
C VAL A 676 -20.09 1.59 -1.20
N GLU A 677 -21.15 2.27 -0.78
CA GLU A 677 -22.47 2.19 -1.38
C GLU A 677 -23.06 3.57 -1.67
N ASP A 678 -24.03 3.63 -2.57
CA ASP A 678 -24.91 4.79 -2.76
C ASP A 678 -26.29 4.45 -2.20
N ILE A 679 -26.62 5.07 -1.07
CA ILE A 679 -27.87 4.79 -0.35
C ILE A 679 -29.13 5.25 -1.10
N LYS A 680 -29.00 6.07 -2.15
CA LYS A 680 -30.12 6.52 -2.99
C LYS A 680 -30.66 5.39 -3.88
N PHE A 681 -29.87 4.36 -4.12
CA PHE A 681 -30.24 3.22 -4.96
C PHE A 681 -30.44 1.97 -4.11
N PRO A 682 -31.45 1.11 -4.38
CA PRO A 682 -31.64 -0.15 -3.65
C PRO A 682 -30.40 -1.04 -3.67
N VAL A 683 -30.35 -1.95 -2.70
CA VAL A 683 -29.31 -2.97 -2.62
C VAL A 683 -29.33 -3.82 -3.89
N SER A 684 -28.15 -4.05 -4.45
CA SER A 684 -27.93 -4.90 -5.63
C SER A 684 -26.64 -5.73 -5.45
N PRO A 685 -26.29 -6.61 -6.40
CA PRO A 685 -24.99 -7.27 -6.39
C PRO A 685 -23.78 -6.33 -6.49
N SER A 686 -23.98 -5.09 -6.95
CA SER A 686 -22.96 -4.05 -7.16
C SER A 686 -23.04 -2.88 -6.17
N ASN A 687 -24.07 -2.84 -5.30
CA ASN A 687 -24.33 -1.72 -4.39
C ASN A 687 -24.92 -2.19 -3.04
N PRO A 688 -24.11 -2.32 -1.97
CA PRO A 688 -22.66 -2.45 -2.02
C PRO A 688 -22.25 -3.72 -2.78
N LEU A 689 -21.04 -3.73 -3.34
CA LEU A 689 -20.50 -4.84 -4.12
C LEU A 689 -20.47 -6.13 -3.29
N ILE A 690 -21.05 -7.20 -3.83
CA ILE A 690 -20.92 -8.56 -3.31
C ILE A 690 -19.51 -9.07 -3.64
N GLU A 691 -18.86 -9.68 -2.66
CA GLU A 691 -17.54 -10.28 -2.84
C GLU A 691 -17.60 -11.60 -3.64
N PRO A 692 -16.47 -12.03 -4.24
CA PRO A 692 -16.44 -13.28 -5.01
C PRO A 692 -16.92 -14.51 -4.22
N GLY A 693 -17.57 -15.42 -4.95
CA GLY A 693 -18.01 -16.72 -4.44
C GLY A 693 -16.85 -17.69 -4.26
N ARG A 694 -17.15 -18.98 -4.28
CA ARG A 694 -16.14 -20.04 -4.18
C ARG A 694 -15.15 -19.96 -5.34
N ASN A 695 -13.87 -19.89 -5.00
CA ASN A 695 -12.78 -19.79 -5.97
C ASN A 695 -11.80 -20.94 -5.79
N VAL A 696 -11.63 -21.78 -6.81
CA VAL A 696 -10.59 -22.81 -6.83
C VAL A 696 -9.42 -22.30 -7.65
N MET A 697 -8.23 -22.36 -7.06
CA MET A 697 -7.02 -21.83 -7.68
C MET A 697 -5.97 -22.92 -7.80
N ILE A 698 -5.24 -22.88 -8.90
CA ILE A 698 -4.02 -23.65 -9.09
C ILE A 698 -2.89 -22.70 -9.48
N GLY A 699 -1.74 -22.86 -8.83
CA GLY A 699 -0.51 -22.15 -9.13
C GLY A 699 0.61 -23.14 -9.41
N LEU A 700 1.42 -22.85 -10.41
CA LEU A 700 2.64 -23.58 -10.74
C LEU A 700 3.80 -22.60 -10.73
N ASN A 701 4.90 -22.95 -10.08
CA ASN A 701 6.16 -22.22 -10.16
C ASN A 701 7.28 -23.19 -10.53
N ILE A 702 8.12 -22.81 -11.48
CA ILE A 702 9.26 -23.59 -11.96
C ILE A 702 10.49 -22.70 -11.90
N LYS A 703 11.47 -23.06 -11.07
CA LYS A 703 12.79 -22.40 -11.02
C LYS A 703 13.80 -23.15 -11.89
N PHE A 704 14.65 -22.44 -12.64
CA PHE A 704 15.59 -23.06 -13.59
C PHE A 704 16.91 -22.31 -13.80
#